data_AF-A0AAQ3TTE8-F1
#
_entry.id   AF-A0AAQ3TTE8-F1
#
_cell.length_a   1.000
_cell.length_b   1.000
_cell.length_c   1.000
_cell.angle_alpha   90.00
_cell.angle_beta   90.00
_cell.angle_gamma   90.00
#
_symmetry.space_group_name_H-M   'P 1'
#
loop_
_entity.id
_entity.type
_entity.pdbx_description
1 polymer ?
#
loop_
_entity_poly.entity_id
_entity_poly.type
_entity_poly.pdbx_seq_one_letter_code
_entity_poly.pdbx_strand_id
1 'polypeptide(L)'
;MAMTHPALLFLLLVTCTGAARGFYLPGVAPVDFRKNDLLTVQVSQLSSIKTQLPYSYYSLPFCGPDTIINSAENLGEVLRGDRIENSLYVFEMMEPKLCQIACKIVLTQQEAEDFREKIEDDYRVNMILDNLPMVVPIKRLDKEAPPYYQQGFHVGVKGYYAGAKDVKYFIHNHLSFLVKYNKDAHANHARIVAFEVMPYSVKHEYDGDWKANATRLKTCNPHSRRLVVSSDWPQEIEANKEIIFTYDVNFESDPLAVKVNQLSSIKTQLPYSYYSLPFCRPGTIVDSAENLGEVLRGDRIENSLYVFEMMEPRLCQIVCRITLGQDEARDLKEKIDDEYRINMILDNLPLVVPIKRLDQEAPTVYQQGVHVGIKGQYSGSKEEKHFIHNHFTFLVKYHKDANTDLARIVAFEVKPFSIKHEYDGDWKGNSTPLKTCDPHSRRLVVDSDSPQEVEASQEIVFTYDVNFEESPIKWASRWDTYLLMADDQIHWFSIVNSLMIVLFLSGMVAMIMLRTLYRDISKYNQLEDQEDAQEETGWKLVHGDVFRPPVNADLLCIYVGTGVQFFGMLLVTLLFAILGLLSPSNRGGLMTAMLLLWVFMGLFAGYSSSRLYKMFKGSDWKNVTIKTALMFPGTVFAIFFVLNALIWGEKSSGAVPFTTMFALVLLWFGISMPLVFVGSYLGFKKPAIEDPVRTNKIPRAIPEQPWYMNPVVSVLIGGILPFGAVFIELFFILTSIWLHQFYYIFGFLFLVFVILILTCAEITIVLCYFQLCGEDYQWWWRSYLTSGSSALYLFLYATFYFFTKLEITKTVSGVLYFGYMLIASYAFFVLTGTIGFYACFWFTRLIYSSVKID
;
A
#
# COMPACT_ATOMS: atom_id res chain seq x y z
N MET A 1 27.90 38.15 -5.54
CA MET A 1 28.04 37.81 -6.97
C MET A 1 28.02 36.29 -7.10
N ALA A 2 26.84 35.71 -7.38
CA ALA A 2 26.57 34.31 -7.80
C ALA A 2 25.07 34.04 -7.59
N MET A 3 24.21 34.74 -8.33
CA MET A 3 22.76 34.50 -8.38
C MET A 3 22.36 34.48 -9.85
N THR A 4 22.34 33.30 -10.45
CA THR A 4 21.67 32.90 -11.71
C THR A 4 22.03 31.40 -11.86
N HIS A 5 21.16 30.39 -11.92
CA HIS A 5 19.89 30.22 -12.61
C HIS A 5 19.08 29.04 -11.98
N PRO A 6 17.98 29.27 -11.25
CA PRO A 6 17.00 28.22 -10.96
C PRO A 6 16.13 27.91 -12.20
N ALA A 7 15.95 28.89 -13.10
CA ALA A 7 15.17 28.74 -14.32
C ALA A 7 15.80 27.80 -15.35
N LEU A 8 17.14 27.72 -15.43
CA LEU A 8 17.83 26.84 -16.38
C LEU A 8 17.75 25.38 -15.94
N LEU A 9 17.78 25.10 -14.63
CA LEU A 9 17.57 23.76 -14.08
C LEU A 9 16.13 23.29 -14.28
N PHE A 10 15.15 24.19 -14.11
CA PHE A 10 13.74 23.92 -14.38
C PHE A 10 13.46 23.70 -15.87
N LEU A 11 14.11 24.46 -16.75
CA LEU A 11 13.99 24.29 -18.20
C LEU A 11 14.67 22.98 -18.67
N LEU A 12 15.78 22.56 -18.05
CA LEU A 12 16.42 21.26 -18.30
C LEU A 12 15.56 20.08 -17.83
N LEU A 13 14.89 20.21 -16.68
CA LEU A 13 13.93 19.21 -16.19
C LEU A 13 12.69 19.10 -17.07
N VAL A 14 12.17 20.23 -17.59
CA VAL A 14 10.99 20.26 -18.47
C VAL A 14 11.32 19.84 -19.91
N THR A 15 12.56 20.01 -20.37
CA THR A 15 12.98 19.51 -21.70
C THR A 15 13.30 18.02 -21.71
N CYS A 16 13.60 17.42 -20.55
CA CYS A 16 13.76 15.98 -20.42
C CYS A 16 12.42 15.21 -20.38
N THR A 17 11.27 15.86 -20.19
CA THR A 17 9.96 15.17 -20.18
C THR A 17 9.36 14.95 -21.57
N GLY A 18 9.94 15.55 -22.63
CA GLY A 18 9.43 15.45 -24.00
C GLY A 18 9.76 14.16 -24.75
N ALA A 19 10.59 13.26 -24.17
CA ALA A 19 10.97 12.00 -24.79
C ALA A 19 10.93 10.81 -23.82
N ALA A 20 10.06 10.87 -22.80
CA ALA A 20 9.73 9.68 -22.01
C ALA A 20 8.81 8.77 -22.83
N ARG A 21 9.38 8.03 -23.78
CA ARG A 21 8.84 6.69 -24.05
C ARG A 21 8.90 5.97 -22.71
N GLY A 22 7.75 5.49 -22.23
CA GLY A 22 7.61 4.89 -20.90
C GLY A 22 8.84 4.06 -20.56
N PHE A 23 9.54 4.44 -19.49
CA PHE A 23 10.71 3.72 -19.02
C PHE A 23 10.23 2.34 -18.57
N TYR A 24 10.34 1.38 -19.46
CA TYR A 24 9.97 -0.01 -19.27
C TYR A 24 11.13 -0.69 -18.56
N LEU A 25 10.93 -1.14 -17.32
CA LEU A 25 11.84 -2.08 -16.68
C LEU A 25 11.67 -3.45 -17.36
N PRO A 26 12.70 -3.97 -18.05
CA PRO A 26 12.69 -5.34 -18.57
C PRO A 26 12.56 -6.33 -17.40
N GLY A 27 11.82 -7.43 -17.59
CA GLY A 27 11.66 -8.51 -16.60
C GLY A 27 10.32 -8.55 -15.85
N VAL A 28 9.36 -7.67 -16.15
CA VAL A 28 8.06 -7.58 -15.43
C VAL A 28 6.87 -8.10 -16.25
N ALA A 29 7.00 -8.28 -17.56
CA ALA A 29 5.91 -8.77 -18.40
C ALA A 29 6.01 -10.30 -18.59
N PRO A 30 4.94 -11.06 -18.31
CA PRO A 30 4.92 -12.52 -18.54
C PRO A 30 4.99 -12.84 -20.03
N VAL A 31 5.66 -13.94 -20.38
CA VAL A 31 5.77 -14.43 -21.77
C VAL A 31 4.59 -15.36 -22.08
N ASP A 32 4.09 -15.29 -23.31
CA ASP A 32 2.98 -16.14 -23.76
C ASP A 32 3.52 -17.35 -24.54
N PHE A 33 2.98 -18.54 -24.24
CA PHE A 33 3.39 -19.78 -24.87
C PHE A 33 2.22 -20.45 -25.59
N ARG A 34 2.41 -20.84 -26.84
CA ARG A 34 1.52 -21.75 -27.56
C ARG A 34 1.73 -23.17 -27.09
N LYS A 35 0.74 -24.02 -27.39
CA LYS A 35 0.95 -25.47 -27.30
C LYS A 35 2.17 -25.85 -28.14
N ASN A 36 3.08 -26.61 -27.53
CA ASN A 36 4.37 -27.04 -28.09
C ASN A 36 5.45 -25.96 -28.22
N ASP A 37 5.26 -24.75 -27.67
CA ASP A 37 6.38 -23.81 -27.56
C ASP A 37 7.44 -24.34 -26.59
N LEU A 38 8.71 -24.03 -26.87
CA LEU A 38 9.82 -24.50 -26.06
C LEU A 38 9.95 -23.68 -24.78
N LEU A 39 9.83 -24.38 -23.65
CA LEU A 39 10.09 -23.87 -22.32
C LEU A 39 11.51 -24.24 -21.90
N THR A 40 12.31 -23.22 -21.59
CA THR A 40 13.69 -23.38 -21.12
C THR A 40 13.77 -23.04 -19.65
N VAL A 41 14.08 -24.03 -18.81
CA VAL A 41 14.36 -23.78 -17.39
C VAL A 41 15.78 -23.23 -17.27
N GLN A 42 15.95 -22.18 -16.49
CA GLN A 42 17.23 -21.60 -16.13
C GLN A 42 17.62 -22.05 -14.73
N VAL A 43 18.92 -22.19 -14.49
CA VAL A 43 19.48 -22.51 -13.16
C VAL A 43 20.13 -21.27 -12.58
N SER A 44 20.01 -21.09 -11.28
CA SER A 44 20.62 -19.99 -10.53
C SER A 44 21.62 -20.56 -9.52
N GLN A 45 22.06 -19.75 -8.56
CA GLN A 45 23.04 -20.15 -7.56
C GLN A 45 22.53 -21.24 -6.59
N LEU A 46 23.49 -22.01 -6.07
CA LEU A 46 23.33 -22.85 -4.89
C LEU A 46 23.36 -21.97 -3.64
N SER A 47 22.33 -22.05 -2.80
CA SER A 47 22.23 -21.25 -1.57
C SER A 47 22.09 -22.15 -0.34
N SER A 48 22.66 -21.73 0.79
CA SER A 48 22.54 -22.41 2.08
C SER A 48 22.24 -21.42 3.18
N ILE A 49 21.30 -21.78 4.06
CA ILE A 49 20.98 -21.02 5.28
C ILE A 49 22.04 -21.18 6.38
N LYS A 50 22.88 -22.23 6.30
CA LYS A 50 23.92 -22.51 7.30
C LYS A 50 25.19 -21.69 7.04
N THR A 51 25.65 -21.66 5.79
CA THR A 51 26.94 -21.05 5.42
C THR A 51 26.78 -19.65 4.83
N GLN A 52 25.61 -19.30 4.30
CA GLN A 52 25.29 -18.03 3.64
C GLN A 52 26.19 -17.65 2.44
N LEU A 53 27.04 -18.59 1.97
CA LEU A 53 27.91 -18.39 0.82
C LEU A 53 27.30 -19.03 -0.43
N PRO A 54 26.93 -18.24 -1.46
CA PRO A 54 26.38 -18.77 -2.70
C PRO A 54 27.48 -19.35 -3.60
N TYR A 55 27.15 -20.44 -4.30
CA TYR A 55 28.01 -21.05 -5.33
C TYR A 55 27.26 -21.12 -6.67
N SER A 56 27.93 -21.11 -7.83
CA SER A 56 27.26 -21.35 -9.12
C SER A 56 26.68 -22.77 -9.16
N TYR A 57 25.58 -22.97 -9.89
CA TYR A 57 24.99 -24.30 -10.09
C TYR A 57 26.04 -25.31 -10.59
N TYR A 58 26.81 -24.93 -11.61
CA TYR A 58 27.85 -25.75 -12.23
C TYR A 58 29.16 -25.82 -11.44
N SER A 59 29.19 -25.32 -10.19
CA SER A 59 30.30 -25.61 -9.27
C SER A 59 30.29 -27.07 -8.79
N LEU A 60 29.12 -27.70 -8.79
CA LEU A 60 28.96 -29.14 -8.65
C LEU A 60 28.87 -29.76 -10.05
N PRO A 61 29.26 -31.04 -10.23
CA PRO A 61 29.24 -31.69 -11.54
C PRO A 61 27.83 -32.13 -11.93
N PHE A 62 26.88 -31.19 -11.92
CA PHE A 62 25.59 -31.34 -12.57
C PHE A 62 25.75 -31.28 -14.08
N CYS A 63 24.73 -31.76 -14.78
CA CYS A 63 24.77 -31.81 -16.23
C CYS A 63 24.54 -30.44 -16.84
N GLY A 64 25.51 -29.99 -17.63
CA GLY A 64 25.49 -28.71 -18.32
C GLY A 64 25.35 -28.86 -19.83
N PRO A 65 24.83 -27.83 -20.52
CA PRO A 65 24.91 -27.71 -21.97
C PRO A 65 26.36 -27.48 -22.44
N ASP A 66 26.64 -27.70 -23.72
CA ASP A 66 27.98 -27.52 -24.31
C ASP A 66 28.54 -26.08 -24.12
N THR A 67 27.65 -25.09 -24.07
CA THR A 67 27.97 -23.69 -23.79
C THR A 67 27.07 -23.13 -22.70
N ILE A 68 27.70 -22.66 -21.61
CA ILE A 68 27.02 -21.98 -20.50
C ILE A 68 26.90 -20.49 -20.84
N ILE A 69 25.67 -20.01 -20.94
CA ILE A 69 25.30 -18.63 -21.26
C ILE A 69 24.71 -18.01 -19.99
N ASN A 70 25.26 -16.86 -19.58
CA ASN A 70 24.74 -16.07 -18.47
C ASN A 70 23.68 -15.08 -18.97
N SER A 71 22.48 -15.13 -18.40
CA SER A 71 21.35 -14.24 -18.71
C SER A 71 20.96 -13.44 -17.47
N ALA A 72 21.71 -12.37 -17.16
CA ALA A 72 21.29 -11.42 -16.11
C ALA A 72 20.24 -10.46 -16.67
N GLU A 73 19.03 -10.44 -16.11
CA GLU A 73 17.91 -9.64 -16.64
C GLU A 73 17.84 -8.23 -16.04
N ASN A 74 18.36 -8.00 -14.83
CA ASN A 74 18.37 -6.67 -14.23
C ASN A 74 19.60 -6.33 -13.34
N LEU A 75 19.80 -5.03 -13.10
CA LEU A 75 20.92 -4.49 -12.32
C LEU A 75 20.92 -4.98 -10.85
N GLY A 76 19.74 -5.30 -10.30
CA GLY A 76 19.62 -5.81 -8.93
C GLY A 76 20.17 -7.22 -8.77
N GLU A 77 19.91 -8.10 -9.73
CA GLU A 77 20.46 -9.47 -9.81
C GLU A 77 21.99 -9.44 -9.94
N VAL A 78 22.51 -8.56 -10.80
CA VAL A 78 23.95 -8.35 -10.96
C VAL A 78 24.61 -7.92 -9.65
N LEU A 79 23.97 -7.01 -8.89
CA LEU A 79 24.49 -6.53 -7.61
C LEU A 79 24.39 -7.56 -6.47
N ARG A 80 23.44 -8.49 -6.53
CA ARG A 80 23.36 -9.65 -5.61
C ARG A 80 24.36 -10.74 -5.97
N GLY A 81 24.92 -10.69 -7.18
CA GLY A 81 25.79 -11.73 -7.70
C GLY A 81 25.03 -12.95 -8.24
N ASP A 82 23.73 -12.81 -8.50
CA ASP A 82 22.91 -13.88 -9.07
C ASP A 82 23.41 -14.18 -10.50
N ARG A 83 23.89 -15.41 -10.71
CA ARG A 83 24.29 -15.93 -12.03
C ARG A 83 23.21 -16.86 -12.53
N ILE A 84 22.33 -16.32 -13.38
CA ILE A 84 21.31 -17.11 -14.06
C ILE A 84 21.95 -17.70 -15.32
N GLU A 85 21.99 -19.02 -15.39
CA GLU A 85 22.65 -19.81 -16.41
C GLU A 85 21.63 -20.72 -17.13
N ASN A 86 21.84 -20.99 -18.41
CA ASN A 86 20.99 -21.93 -19.16
C ASN A 86 21.16 -23.37 -18.65
N SER A 87 20.07 -24.15 -18.65
CA SER A 87 20.09 -25.56 -18.23
C SER A 87 19.78 -26.53 -19.38
N LEU A 88 19.92 -27.84 -19.12
CA LEU A 88 19.53 -28.90 -20.05
C LEU A 88 18.01 -29.19 -20.04
N TYR A 89 17.27 -28.65 -19.07
CA TYR A 89 15.85 -28.93 -18.93
C TYR A 89 15.05 -28.05 -19.90
N VAL A 90 14.77 -28.61 -21.08
CA VAL A 90 13.94 -27.99 -22.12
C VAL A 90 12.79 -28.93 -22.44
N PHE A 91 11.58 -28.40 -22.47
CA PHE A 91 10.37 -29.17 -22.75
C PHE A 91 9.30 -28.33 -23.46
N GLU A 92 8.28 -29.00 -23.98
CA GLU A 92 7.24 -28.37 -24.79
C GLU A 92 6.03 -28.00 -23.91
N MET A 93 5.50 -26.80 -24.10
CA MET A 93 4.36 -26.28 -23.35
C MET A 93 3.09 -27.11 -23.61
N MET A 94 2.36 -27.45 -22.53
CA MET A 94 1.14 -28.27 -22.56
C MET A 94 1.33 -29.68 -23.17
N GLU A 95 2.57 -30.18 -23.17
CA GLU A 95 2.89 -31.55 -23.55
C GLU A 95 3.55 -32.28 -22.36
N PRO A 96 2.79 -33.02 -21.54
CA PRO A 96 3.37 -33.68 -20.38
C PRO A 96 4.39 -34.74 -20.83
N LYS A 97 5.62 -34.63 -20.36
CA LYS A 97 6.70 -35.57 -20.64
C LYS A 97 7.04 -36.32 -19.37
N LEU A 98 7.06 -37.65 -19.44
CA LEU A 98 7.43 -38.48 -18.29
C LEU A 98 8.82 -39.08 -18.51
N CYS A 99 9.64 -39.02 -17.48
CA CYS A 99 10.93 -39.73 -17.38
C CYS A 99 11.87 -39.50 -18.57
N GLN A 100 12.09 -38.24 -18.87
CA GLN A 100 13.12 -37.81 -19.80
C GLN A 100 14.49 -37.95 -19.15
N ILE A 101 15.44 -38.52 -19.89
CA ILE A 101 16.84 -38.63 -19.47
C ILE A 101 17.51 -37.29 -19.78
N ALA A 102 18.01 -36.59 -18.76
CA ALA A 102 18.79 -35.38 -18.97
C ALA A 102 20.23 -35.75 -19.37
N CYS A 103 20.85 -36.67 -18.63
CA CYS A 103 22.26 -37.04 -18.81
C CYS A 103 22.65 -38.23 -17.93
N LYS A 104 23.89 -38.71 -18.14
CA LYS A 104 24.58 -39.66 -17.28
C LYS A 104 25.97 -39.14 -16.95
N ILE A 105 26.33 -39.16 -15.68
CA ILE A 105 27.67 -38.80 -15.19
C ILE A 105 28.28 -39.94 -14.38
N VAL A 106 29.60 -39.95 -14.27
CA VAL A 106 30.35 -40.84 -13.37
C VAL A 106 31.16 -39.95 -12.46
N LEU A 107 30.94 -40.06 -11.15
CA LEU A 107 31.62 -39.19 -10.18
C LEU A 107 33.04 -39.64 -9.91
N THR A 108 33.97 -38.69 -9.89
CA THR A 108 35.29 -38.89 -9.30
C THR A 108 35.21 -38.88 -7.76
N GLN A 109 36.31 -39.24 -7.09
CA GLN A 109 36.35 -39.23 -5.63
C GLN A 109 36.15 -37.82 -5.04
N GLN A 110 36.81 -36.82 -5.63
CA GLN A 110 36.70 -35.41 -5.22
C GLN A 110 35.26 -34.90 -5.39
N GLU A 111 34.65 -35.13 -6.55
CA GLU A 111 33.28 -34.70 -6.84
C GLU A 111 32.24 -35.35 -5.91
N ALA A 112 32.45 -36.62 -5.55
CA ALA A 112 31.59 -37.30 -4.59
C ALA A 112 31.77 -36.78 -3.16
N GLU A 113 32.94 -36.22 -2.80
CA GLU A 113 33.16 -35.52 -1.54
C GLU A 113 32.53 -34.12 -1.57
N ASP A 114 32.66 -33.38 -2.67
CA ASP A 114 32.06 -32.06 -2.84
C ASP A 114 30.52 -32.12 -2.71
N PHE A 115 29.87 -33.10 -3.33
CA PHE A 115 28.43 -33.31 -3.14
C PHE A 115 28.06 -33.62 -1.69
N ARG A 116 28.87 -34.43 -1.00
CA ARG A 116 28.62 -34.77 0.42
C ARG A 116 28.75 -33.55 1.31
N GLU A 117 29.77 -32.72 1.09
CA GLU A 117 29.97 -31.46 1.79
C GLU A 117 28.75 -30.54 1.59
N LYS A 118 28.31 -30.34 0.35
CA LYS A 118 27.17 -29.46 0.06
C LYS A 118 25.84 -29.98 0.64
N ILE A 119 25.65 -31.31 0.73
CA ILE A 119 24.49 -31.89 1.42
C ILE A 119 24.59 -31.68 2.94
N GLU A 120 25.78 -31.83 3.53
CA GLU A 120 25.99 -31.61 4.97
C GLU A 120 25.72 -30.15 5.35
N ASP A 121 26.15 -29.22 4.49
CA ASP A 121 25.95 -27.77 4.63
C ASP A 121 24.56 -27.30 4.21
N ASP A 122 23.63 -28.20 3.88
CA ASP A 122 22.24 -27.88 3.54
C ASP A 122 22.07 -26.94 2.34
N TYR A 123 22.91 -27.13 1.31
CA TYR A 123 22.80 -26.38 0.06
C TYR A 123 21.56 -26.77 -0.75
N ARG A 124 21.00 -25.75 -1.41
CA ARG A 124 19.77 -25.83 -2.20
C ARG A 124 20.01 -25.32 -3.60
N VAL A 125 19.40 -25.99 -4.56
CA VAL A 125 19.38 -25.63 -5.98
C VAL A 125 18.20 -24.71 -6.25
N ASN A 126 18.46 -23.56 -6.87
CA ASN A 126 17.43 -22.64 -7.34
C ASN A 126 17.32 -22.71 -8.87
N MET A 127 16.09 -22.78 -9.38
CA MET A 127 15.77 -22.76 -10.81
C MET A 127 14.72 -21.69 -11.08
N ILE A 128 14.66 -21.23 -12.32
CA ILE A 128 13.75 -20.17 -12.79
C ILE A 128 13.13 -20.63 -14.11
N LEU A 129 11.84 -20.38 -14.29
CA LEU A 129 11.12 -20.62 -15.54
C LEU A 129 10.22 -19.41 -15.81
N ASP A 130 10.38 -18.75 -16.96
CA ASP A 130 9.62 -17.54 -17.32
C ASP A 130 9.62 -16.47 -16.21
N ASN A 131 10.81 -16.16 -15.66
CA ASN A 131 11.00 -15.25 -14.53
C ASN A 131 10.28 -15.62 -13.23
N LEU A 132 9.67 -16.81 -13.15
CA LEU A 132 9.11 -17.36 -11.92
C LEU A 132 10.15 -18.24 -11.22
N PRO A 133 10.45 -17.98 -9.93
CA PRO A 133 11.32 -18.84 -9.16
C PRO A 133 10.63 -20.18 -8.89
N MET A 134 11.41 -21.26 -8.92
CA MET A 134 10.92 -22.58 -8.57
C MET A 134 10.59 -22.68 -7.07
N VAL A 135 9.56 -23.43 -6.73
CA VAL A 135 9.17 -23.72 -5.35
C VAL A 135 8.92 -25.21 -5.11
N VAL A 136 9.20 -25.67 -3.89
CA VAL A 136 8.91 -27.03 -3.42
C VAL A 136 7.76 -26.97 -2.41
N PRO A 137 6.63 -27.66 -2.65
CA PRO A 137 5.53 -27.73 -1.69
C PRO A 137 5.88 -28.67 -0.53
N ILE A 138 5.85 -28.16 0.71
CA ILE A 138 6.08 -28.94 1.93
C ILE A 138 4.75 -29.18 2.64
N LYS A 139 4.39 -30.46 2.75
CA LYS A 139 3.18 -30.89 3.48
C LYS A 139 3.38 -30.73 4.98
N ARG A 140 2.40 -30.14 5.66
CA ARG A 140 2.38 -30.04 7.13
C ARG A 140 2.01 -31.41 7.74
N LEU A 141 2.34 -31.59 9.02
CA LEU A 141 1.91 -32.76 9.81
C LEU A 141 0.38 -32.89 9.86
N ASP A 142 -0.29 -31.75 9.80
CA ASP A 142 -1.73 -31.67 9.60
C ASP A 142 -2.07 -31.80 8.11
N LYS A 143 -2.69 -32.93 7.73
CA LYS A 143 -2.97 -33.27 6.33
C LYS A 143 -4.03 -32.38 5.68
N GLU A 144 -4.78 -31.61 6.47
CA GLU A 144 -5.86 -30.74 5.98
C GLU A 144 -5.40 -29.30 5.70
N ALA A 145 -4.23 -28.90 6.19
CA ALA A 145 -3.66 -27.59 5.92
C ALA A 145 -2.96 -27.54 4.55
N PRO A 146 -3.08 -26.44 3.78
CA PRO A 146 -2.36 -26.30 2.51
C PRO A 146 -0.85 -26.38 2.74
N PRO A 147 -0.09 -26.95 1.77
CA PRO A 147 1.36 -27.00 1.87
C PRO A 147 1.93 -25.57 1.90
N TYR A 148 3.00 -25.37 2.66
CA TYR A 148 3.77 -24.13 2.53
C TYR A 148 4.86 -24.35 1.48
N TYR A 149 5.19 -23.30 0.74
CA TYR A 149 6.15 -23.37 -0.34
C TYR A 149 7.52 -22.91 0.15
N GLN A 150 8.56 -23.65 -0.25
CA GLN A 150 9.94 -23.27 0.01
C GLN A 150 10.69 -23.08 -1.30
N GLN A 151 11.45 -22.00 -1.41
CA GLN A 151 12.29 -21.75 -2.57
C GLN A 151 13.51 -22.67 -2.54
N GLY A 152 13.81 -23.28 -3.68
CA GLY A 152 14.95 -24.18 -3.85
C GLY A 152 14.74 -25.57 -3.25
N PHE A 153 15.25 -26.59 -3.92
CA PHE A 153 15.30 -27.96 -3.39
C PHE A 153 16.69 -28.32 -2.90
N HIS A 154 16.81 -29.17 -1.89
CA HIS A 154 18.11 -29.62 -1.38
C HIS A 154 18.89 -30.38 -2.46
N VAL A 155 20.21 -30.23 -2.51
CA VAL A 155 21.07 -31.01 -3.45
C VAL A 155 20.89 -32.53 -3.24
N GLY A 156 20.65 -32.93 -2.00
CA GLY A 156 20.45 -34.32 -1.61
C GLY A 156 19.99 -34.42 -0.15
N VAL A 157 19.84 -35.64 0.33
CA VAL A 157 19.46 -35.95 1.71
C VAL A 157 20.44 -36.94 2.33
N LYS A 158 20.67 -36.80 3.63
CA LYS A 158 21.41 -37.80 4.41
C LYS A 158 20.43 -38.71 5.15
N GLY A 159 20.73 -40.00 5.19
CA GLY A 159 19.86 -41.00 5.82
C GLY A 159 20.60 -42.28 6.19
N TYR A 160 19.86 -43.25 6.70
CA TYR A 160 20.38 -44.56 7.08
C TYR A 160 19.58 -45.64 6.38
N TYR A 161 20.24 -46.73 5.98
CA TYR A 161 19.54 -47.94 5.62
C TYR A 161 18.92 -48.59 6.87
N ALA A 162 17.76 -49.21 6.72
CA ALA A 162 17.10 -49.90 7.83
C ALA A 162 18.05 -50.94 8.45
N GLY A 163 18.46 -50.73 9.71
CA GLY A 163 19.39 -51.60 10.44
C GLY A 163 20.88 -51.25 10.32
N ALA A 164 21.27 -50.24 9.52
CA ALA A 164 22.64 -49.75 9.43
C ALA A 164 22.86 -48.55 10.37
N LYS A 165 24.08 -48.43 10.94
CA LYS A 165 24.49 -47.28 11.78
C LYS A 165 25.21 -46.18 11.01
N ASP A 166 25.65 -46.47 9.79
CA ASP A 166 26.43 -45.52 8.99
C ASP A 166 25.52 -44.55 8.24
N VAL A 167 25.81 -43.25 8.33
CA VAL A 167 25.14 -42.21 7.56
C VAL A 167 25.53 -42.35 6.10
N LYS A 168 24.53 -42.44 5.22
CA LYS A 168 24.71 -42.42 3.77
C LYS A 168 24.11 -41.15 3.18
N TYR A 169 24.66 -40.72 2.05
CA TYR A 169 24.27 -39.50 1.34
C TYR A 169 23.61 -39.87 0.02
N PHE A 170 22.42 -39.32 -0.22
CA PHE A 170 21.60 -39.60 -1.38
C PHE A 170 21.38 -38.33 -2.18
N ILE A 171 21.60 -38.38 -3.49
CA ILE A 171 21.43 -37.22 -4.37
C ILE A 171 20.00 -37.15 -4.90
N HIS A 172 19.47 -35.93 -5.07
CA HIS A 172 18.25 -35.72 -5.82
C HIS A 172 18.56 -35.67 -7.32
N ASN A 173 18.42 -36.82 -7.97
CA ASN A 173 18.72 -36.99 -9.40
C ASN A 173 17.47 -37.06 -10.29
N HIS A 174 16.27 -37.14 -9.72
CA HIS A 174 15.02 -37.12 -10.46
C HIS A 174 14.18 -35.88 -10.07
N LEU A 175 13.82 -35.05 -11.04
CA LEU A 175 13.04 -33.82 -10.81
C LEU A 175 11.68 -33.90 -11.51
N SER A 176 10.59 -33.80 -10.75
CA SER A 176 9.24 -33.69 -11.29
C SER A 176 8.82 -32.22 -11.33
N PHE A 177 8.75 -31.65 -12.53
CA PHE A 177 8.32 -30.28 -12.79
C PHE A 177 6.79 -30.24 -12.91
N LEU A 178 6.13 -29.40 -12.13
CA LEU A 178 4.71 -29.08 -12.25
C LEU A 178 4.58 -27.62 -12.65
N VAL A 179 4.18 -27.39 -13.89
CA VAL A 179 3.99 -26.05 -14.46
C VAL A 179 2.51 -25.73 -14.40
N LYS A 180 2.13 -24.78 -13.54
CA LYS A 180 0.76 -24.28 -13.50
C LYS A 180 0.60 -23.19 -14.53
N TYR A 181 -0.48 -23.25 -15.29
CA TYR A 181 -0.73 -22.33 -16.38
C TYR A 181 -2.18 -21.88 -16.43
N ASN A 182 -2.40 -20.69 -16.97
CA ASN A 182 -3.73 -20.24 -17.32
C ASN A 182 -3.89 -20.30 -18.84
N LYS A 183 -4.96 -20.93 -19.31
CA LYS A 183 -5.22 -21.14 -20.73
C LYS A 183 -6.23 -20.12 -21.24
N ASP A 184 -5.96 -19.52 -22.39
CA ASP A 184 -6.96 -18.71 -23.08
C ASP A 184 -7.99 -19.63 -23.79
N ALA A 185 -9.28 -19.31 -23.69
CA ALA A 185 -10.36 -20.12 -24.25
C ALA A 185 -10.55 -19.88 -25.75
N HIS A 186 -10.08 -18.74 -26.26
CA HIS A 186 -10.22 -18.34 -27.66
C HIS A 186 -8.89 -18.39 -28.41
N ALA A 187 -7.79 -18.04 -27.75
CA ALA A 187 -6.44 -18.21 -28.27
C ALA A 187 -5.86 -19.56 -27.82
N ASN A 188 -5.12 -20.27 -28.69
CA ASN A 188 -4.41 -21.49 -28.29
C ASN A 188 -3.10 -21.17 -27.52
N HIS A 189 -3.13 -20.12 -26.69
CA HIS A 189 -2.03 -19.59 -25.91
C HIS A 189 -2.25 -19.90 -24.42
N ALA A 190 -1.16 -20.04 -23.68
CA ALA A 190 -1.13 -20.32 -22.27
C ALA A 190 0.00 -19.52 -21.60
N ARG A 191 -0.24 -19.06 -20.38
CA ARG A 191 0.76 -18.37 -19.55
C ARG A 191 1.10 -19.19 -18.34
N ILE A 192 2.37 -19.21 -17.98
CA ILE A 192 2.83 -19.87 -16.75
C ILE A 192 2.57 -18.93 -15.58
N VAL A 193 2.00 -19.47 -14.51
CA VAL A 193 1.66 -18.72 -13.29
C VAL A 193 2.33 -19.28 -12.05
N ALA A 194 2.74 -20.55 -12.08
CA ALA A 194 3.56 -21.14 -11.02
C ALA A 194 4.49 -22.22 -11.59
N PHE A 195 5.65 -22.37 -10.94
CA PHE A 195 6.63 -23.40 -11.25
C PHE A 195 6.99 -24.17 -9.97
N GLU A 196 6.39 -25.35 -9.82
CA GLU A 196 6.61 -26.25 -8.69
C GLU A 196 7.55 -27.39 -9.09
N VAL A 197 8.43 -27.82 -8.18
CA VAL A 197 9.33 -28.95 -8.44
C VAL A 197 9.38 -29.89 -7.25
N MET A 198 9.20 -31.17 -7.53
CA MET A 198 9.32 -32.25 -6.55
C MET A 198 10.62 -33.03 -6.79
N PRO A 199 11.60 -32.95 -5.87
CA PRO A 199 12.86 -33.66 -6.00
C PRO A 199 12.76 -35.08 -5.45
N TYR A 200 13.30 -36.04 -6.18
CA TYR A 200 13.35 -37.46 -5.79
C TYR A 200 14.77 -38.01 -5.94
N SER A 201 15.12 -38.98 -5.10
CA SER A 201 16.34 -39.76 -5.22
C SER A 201 15.97 -41.15 -5.74
N VAL A 202 16.38 -41.46 -6.97
CA VAL A 202 15.96 -42.69 -7.67
C VAL A 202 17.19 -43.39 -8.24
N LYS A 203 17.44 -44.62 -7.80
CA LYS A 203 18.49 -45.46 -8.39
C LYS A 203 17.99 -46.08 -9.69
N HIS A 204 18.32 -45.45 -10.82
CA HIS A 204 17.85 -45.90 -12.13
C HIS A 204 18.52 -47.19 -12.61
N GLU A 205 17.72 -48.12 -13.11
CA GLU A 205 18.17 -49.34 -13.79
C GLU A 205 17.72 -49.30 -15.26
N TYR A 206 18.53 -49.83 -16.18
CA TYR A 206 18.25 -49.85 -17.62
C TYR A 206 18.57 -51.19 -18.26
N ASP A 207 17.96 -51.45 -19.43
CA ASP A 207 18.17 -52.65 -20.21
C ASP A 207 19.19 -52.43 -21.35
N GLY A 208 20.19 -53.31 -21.43
CA GLY A 208 21.20 -53.33 -22.50
C GLY A 208 22.28 -52.25 -22.37
N ASP A 209 23.02 -52.02 -23.46
CA ASP A 209 24.07 -50.99 -23.51
C ASP A 209 23.48 -49.57 -23.51
N TRP A 210 24.15 -48.65 -22.82
CA TRP A 210 23.72 -47.25 -22.71
C TRP A 210 23.71 -46.58 -24.09
N LYS A 211 22.52 -46.13 -24.52
CA LYS A 211 22.30 -45.41 -25.77
C LYS A 211 21.59 -44.08 -25.49
N ALA A 212 22.22 -43.19 -24.72
CA ALA A 212 21.75 -41.83 -24.40
C ALA A 212 20.20 -41.73 -24.38
N ASN A 213 19.60 -40.96 -25.29
CA ASN A 213 18.16 -40.68 -25.37
C ASN A 213 17.27 -41.89 -25.74
N ALA A 214 17.84 -43.01 -26.21
CA ALA A 214 17.11 -44.21 -26.63
C ALA A 214 17.12 -45.33 -25.56
N THR A 215 17.74 -45.09 -24.40
CA THR A 215 17.85 -46.08 -23.33
C THR A 215 16.53 -46.19 -22.57
N ARG A 216 15.97 -47.40 -22.45
CA ARG A 216 14.75 -47.64 -21.67
C ARG A 216 15.09 -47.92 -20.21
N LEU A 217 14.62 -47.05 -19.31
CA LEU A 217 14.76 -47.24 -17.87
C LEU A 217 13.69 -48.23 -17.36
N LYS A 218 14.08 -49.20 -16.54
CA LYS A 218 13.18 -50.13 -15.83
C LYS A 218 12.42 -49.46 -14.70
N THR A 219 13.05 -48.48 -14.06
CA THR A 219 12.52 -47.73 -12.91
C THR A 219 11.46 -46.70 -13.28
N CYS A 220 11.27 -46.43 -14.57
CA CYS A 220 10.19 -45.57 -15.02
C CYS A 220 9.54 -46.09 -16.29
N ASN A 221 8.23 -46.33 -16.21
CA ASN A 221 7.44 -46.76 -17.36
C ASN A 221 6.70 -45.56 -17.97
N PRO A 222 6.97 -45.22 -19.25
CA PRO A 222 6.32 -44.10 -19.94
C PRO A 222 4.79 -44.22 -20.05
N HIS A 223 4.22 -45.43 -19.90
CA HIS A 223 2.80 -45.68 -20.14
C HIS A 223 1.94 -45.75 -18.87
N SER A 224 2.51 -45.97 -17.68
CA SER A 224 1.71 -46.17 -16.46
C SER A 224 1.53 -44.91 -15.59
N ARG A 225 2.06 -43.75 -16.01
CA ARG A 225 2.00 -42.44 -15.29
C ARG A 225 2.33 -42.53 -13.79
N ARG A 226 3.09 -43.54 -13.38
CA ARG A 226 3.60 -43.73 -12.03
C ARG A 226 5.10 -43.95 -12.14
N LEU A 227 5.86 -43.06 -11.52
CA LEU A 227 7.20 -43.40 -11.05
C LEU A 227 7.05 -44.64 -10.18
N VAL A 228 7.81 -45.69 -10.50
CA VAL A 228 7.91 -46.84 -9.61
C VAL A 228 8.83 -46.38 -8.48
N VAL A 229 8.28 -45.66 -7.49
CA VAL A 229 8.99 -45.24 -6.25
C VAL A 229 9.29 -46.48 -5.37
N SER A 230 9.36 -47.67 -5.95
CA SER A 230 9.56 -48.95 -5.27
C SER A 230 10.86 -49.65 -5.70
N SER A 231 11.83 -48.96 -6.29
CA SER A 231 13.20 -49.41 -6.06
C SER A 231 13.47 -49.09 -4.60
N ASP A 232 13.52 -50.10 -3.73
CA ASP A 232 13.75 -50.02 -2.28
C ASP A 232 15.06 -49.29 -1.87
N TRP A 233 15.74 -48.61 -2.80
CA TRP A 233 17.08 -48.07 -2.65
C TRP A 233 17.20 -46.69 -3.33
N PRO A 234 17.35 -45.58 -2.58
CA PRO A 234 17.70 -44.26 -3.13
C PRO A 234 19.09 -44.26 -3.78
N GLN A 235 19.36 -43.27 -4.63
CA GLN A 235 20.65 -43.14 -5.33
C GLN A 235 21.73 -42.62 -4.37
N GLU A 236 22.61 -43.53 -3.90
CA GLU A 236 23.76 -43.18 -3.05
C GLU A 236 24.87 -42.48 -3.85
N ILE A 237 25.56 -41.55 -3.20
CA ILE A 237 26.72 -40.81 -3.72
C ILE A 237 27.99 -41.58 -3.38
N GLU A 238 28.57 -42.24 -4.38
CA GLU A 238 29.84 -42.97 -4.25
C GLU A 238 30.74 -42.72 -5.47
N ALA A 239 32.06 -42.75 -5.23
CA ALA A 239 33.05 -42.59 -6.26
C ALA A 239 32.97 -43.73 -7.29
N ASN A 240 33.20 -43.41 -8.56
CA ASN A 240 33.16 -44.31 -9.71
C ASN A 240 31.79 -44.99 -9.96
N LYS A 241 30.71 -44.52 -9.31
CA LYS A 241 29.35 -44.94 -9.65
C LYS A 241 28.71 -43.98 -10.63
N GLU A 242 27.87 -44.53 -11.49
CA GLU A 242 27.07 -43.75 -12.42
C GLU A 242 25.84 -43.15 -11.72
N ILE A 243 25.54 -41.90 -12.07
CA ILE A 243 24.33 -41.20 -11.69
C ILE A 243 23.63 -40.78 -12.97
N ILE A 244 22.36 -41.14 -13.07
CA ILE A 244 21.50 -40.79 -14.20
C ILE A 244 20.56 -39.71 -13.70
N PHE A 245 20.57 -38.55 -14.35
CA PHE A 245 19.60 -37.49 -14.04
C PHE A 245 18.41 -37.61 -14.98
N THR A 246 17.22 -37.55 -14.41
CA THR A 246 15.97 -37.63 -15.16
C THR A 246 14.99 -36.58 -14.68
N TYR A 247 14.00 -36.27 -15.52
CA TYR A 247 12.93 -35.35 -15.14
C TYR A 247 11.60 -35.76 -15.76
N ASP A 248 10.52 -35.30 -15.15
CA ASP A 248 9.18 -35.30 -15.73
C ASP A 248 8.57 -33.90 -15.66
N VAL A 249 7.57 -33.69 -16.50
CA VAL A 249 6.86 -32.41 -16.65
C VAL A 249 5.38 -32.71 -16.68
N ASN A 250 4.65 -32.10 -15.75
CA ASN A 250 3.20 -32.08 -15.72
C ASN A 250 2.71 -30.64 -15.83
N PHE A 251 1.53 -30.49 -16.41
CA PHE A 251 0.88 -29.20 -16.59
C PHE A 251 -0.48 -29.22 -15.91
N GLU A 252 -0.79 -28.20 -15.12
CA GLU A 252 -2.07 -28.05 -14.41
C GLU A 252 -2.66 -26.66 -14.67
N SER A 253 -3.98 -26.57 -14.90
CA SER A 253 -4.64 -25.28 -15.07
C SER A 253 -4.82 -24.58 -13.72
N ASP A 254 -4.43 -23.32 -13.61
CA ASP A 254 -4.59 -22.54 -12.37
C ASP A 254 -5.96 -21.84 -12.33
N PRO A 255 -6.83 -22.15 -11.35
CA PRO A 255 -8.12 -21.52 -11.24
C PRO A 255 -8.02 -20.12 -10.62
N LEU A 256 -8.93 -19.23 -11.01
CA LEU A 256 -9.03 -17.88 -10.47
C LEU A 256 -9.75 -17.92 -9.12
N ALA A 257 -8.99 -17.85 -8.03
CA ALA A 257 -9.55 -17.79 -6.67
C ALA A 257 -9.97 -16.36 -6.31
N VAL A 258 -11.23 -16.17 -5.94
CA VAL A 258 -11.70 -14.92 -5.34
C VAL A 258 -11.28 -14.89 -3.88
N LYS A 259 -10.80 -13.74 -3.41
CA LYS A 259 -10.49 -13.51 -1.99
C LYS A 259 -11.58 -12.66 -1.36
N VAL A 260 -11.93 -12.94 -0.11
CA VAL A 260 -12.85 -12.10 0.68
C VAL A 260 -12.05 -11.13 1.55
N ASN A 261 -12.60 -9.95 1.79
CA ASN A 261 -12.02 -8.94 2.70
C ASN A 261 -13.02 -8.63 3.83
N GLN A 262 -12.79 -7.55 4.57
CA GLN A 262 -13.68 -7.06 5.62
C GLN A 262 -15.10 -6.68 5.13
N LEU A 263 -16.07 -6.83 6.03
CA LEU A 263 -17.38 -6.21 5.97
C LEU A 263 -17.26 -4.74 6.40
N SER A 264 -17.72 -3.80 5.59
CA SER A 264 -17.65 -2.36 5.87
C SER A 264 -19.03 -1.70 5.83
N SER A 265 -19.28 -0.72 6.68
CA SER A 265 -20.54 0.03 6.74
C SER A 265 -20.27 1.52 6.86
N ILE A 266 -20.97 2.33 6.06
CA ILE A 266 -20.89 3.80 6.12
C ILE A 266 -21.58 4.37 7.37
N LYS A 267 -22.50 3.63 7.99
CA LYS A 267 -23.22 4.02 9.22
C LYS A 267 -22.40 3.77 10.48
N THR A 268 -21.67 2.67 10.51
CA THR A 268 -20.95 2.27 11.73
C THR A 268 -19.45 2.45 11.63
N GLN A 269 -18.84 2.57 10.45
CA GLN A 269 -17.39 2.80 10.30
C GLN A 269 -16.51 1.79 11.06
N LEU A 270 -17.07 0.63 11.40
CA LEU A 270 -16.42 -0.44 12.14
C LEU A 270 -16.36 -1.65 11.24
N PRO A 271 -15.18 -2.02 10.71
CA PRO A 271 -15.08 -3.18 9.87
C PRO A 271 -15.14 -4.48 10.68
N TYR A 272 -15.67 -5.54 10.08
CA TYR A 272 -15.67 -6.90 10.67
C TYR A 272 -15.07 -7.89 9.65
N SER A 273 -14.50 -9.01 10.12
CA SER A 273 -14.04 -10.07 9.20
C SER A 273 -15.25 -10.63 8.44
N TYR A 274 -15.05 -11.04 7.19
CA TYR A 274 -16.11 -11.70 6.41
C TYR A 274 -16.73 -12.87 7.19
N TYR A 275 -15.89 -13.72 7.78
CA TYR A 275 -16.33 -14.89 8.53
C TYR A 275 -16.86 -14.60 9.94
N SER A 276 -17.00 -13.33 10.36
CA SER A 276 -17.71 -12.98 11.59
C SER A 276 -19.20 -13.27 11.49
N LEU A 277 -19.75 -13.22 10.27
CA LEU A 277 -21.11 -13.65 9.96
C LEU A 277 -21.14 -15.14 9.58
N PRO A 278 -22.32 -15.80 9.65
CA PRO A 278 -22.45 -17.23 9.38
C PRO A 278 -22.36 -17.57 7.88
N PHE A 279 -21.42 -16.99 7.13
CA PHE A 279 -21.16 -17.34 5.74
C PHE A 279 -20.44 -18.69 5.61
N CYS A 280 -20.44 -19.24 4.40
CA CYS A 280 -19.77 -20.51 4.07
C CYS A 280 -18.26 -20.46 4.34
N ARG A 281 -17.78 -21.24 5.32
CA ARG A 281 -16.36 -21.28 5.71
C ARG A 281 -15.59 -22.38 4.97
N PRO A 282 -14.39 -22.10 4.43
CA PRO A 282 -13.48 -23.14 3.98
C PRO A 282 -12.93 -23.92 5.19
N GLY A 283 -12.40 -25.12 4.96
CA GLY A 283 -11.86 -25.96 6.04
C GLY A 283 -10.73 -25.29 6.83
N THR A 284 -9.85 -24.57 6.14
CA THR A 284 -8.82 -23.71 6.75
C THR A 284 -8.89 -22.31 6.19
N ILE A 285 -8.93 -21.31 7.08
CA ILE A 285 -8.89 -19.88 6.73
C ILE A 285 -7.43 -19.44 6.71
N VAL A 286 -6.98 -18.91 5.58
CA VAL A 286 -5.62 -18.42 5.35
C VAL A 286 -5.68 -16.92 5.10
N ASP A 287 -5.07 -16.14 6.01
CA ASP A 287 -4.89 -14.70 5.85
C ASP A 287 -3.71 -14.43 4.90
N SER A 288 -3.94 -13.57 3.91
CA SER A 288 -3.00 -13.19 2.86
C SER A 288 -2.55 -11.73 2.96
N ALA A 289 -2.70 -11.05 4.12
CA ALA A 289 -2.23 -9.67 4.26
C ALA A 289 -0.74 -9.52 3.92
N GLU A 290 -0.41 -8.62 2.97
CA GLU A 290 0.92 -8.56 2.36
C GLU A 290 1.79 -7.44 2.96
N ASN A 291 1.19 -6.38 3.52
CA ASN A 291 1.97 -5.25 4.07
C ASN A 291 1.37 -4.55 5.31
N LEU A 292 2.22 -3.78 6.01
CA LEU A 292 1.87 -3.07 7.24
C LEU A 292 0.70 -2.08 7.05
N GLY A 293 0.63 -1.41 5.90
CA GLY A 293 -0.42 -0.44 5.61
C GLY A 293 -1.80 -1.09 5.44
N GLU A 294 -1.87 -2.30 4.88
CA GLU A 294 -3.12 -3.07 4.81
C GLU A 294 -3.63 -3.44 6.21
N VAL A 295 -2.73 -3.90 7.08
CA VAL A 295 -3.07 -4.25 8.47
C VAL A 295 -3.57 -3.03 9.25
N LEU A 296 -2.95 -1.85 9.05
CA LEU A 296 -3.38 -0.62 9.71
C LEU A 296 -4.67 -0.02 9.15
N ARG A 297 -5.04 -0.36 7.91
CA ARG A 297 -6.34 -0.05 7.33
C ARG A 297 -7.44 -1.00 7.82
N GLY A 298 -7.06 -2.11 8.47
CA GLY A 298 -7.98 -3.15 8.95
C GLY A 298 -8.33 -4.20 7.89
N ASP A 299 -7.64 -4.20 6.74
CA ASP A 299 -7.87 -5.19 5.69
C ASP A 299 -7.52 -6.60 6.21
N ARG A 300 -8.41 -7.56 5.93
CA ARG A 300 -8.30 -8.98 6.31
C ARG A 300 -8.60 -9.81 5.07
N ILE A 301 -7.58 -10.07 4.27
CA ILE A 301 -7.74 -10.74 2.99
C ILE A 301 -7.66 -12.24 3.23
N GLU A 302 -8.81 -12.90 3.19
CA GLU A 302 -8.95 -14.32 3.49
C GLU A 302 -9.34 -15.10 2.22
N ASN A 303 -8.99 -16.39 2.16
CA ASN A 303 -9.39 -17.28 1.07
C ASN A 303 -10.91 -17.50 1.08
N SER A 304 -11.52 -17.62 -0.10
CA SER A 304 -12.96 -17.89 -0.24
C SER A 304 -13.24 -19.23 -0.93
N LEU A 305 -14.51 -19.64 -0.94
CA LEU A 305 -14.98 -20.83 -1.67
C LEU A 305 -15.35 -20.52 -3.14
N TYR A 306 -15.30 -19.25 -3.56
CA TYR A 306 -15.61 -18.85 -4.93
C TYR A 306 -14.37 -19.05 -5.81
N VAL A 307 -14.50 -19.97 -6.76
CA VAL A 307 -13.43 -20.33 -7.70
C VAL A 307 -13.98 -20.21 -9.11
N PHE A 308 -13.29 -19.46 -9.96
CA PHE A 308 -13.64 -19.24 -11.36
C PHE A 308 -12.62 -19.92 -12.27
N GLU A 309 -13.09 -20.33 -13.44
CA GLU A 309 -12.24 -20.75 -14.54
C GLU A 309 -12.35 -19.69 -15.64
N MET A 310 -11.19 -19.20 -16.09
CA MET A 310 -11.14 -18.04 -16.98
C MET A 310 -11.91 -18.31 -18.27
N MET A 311 -12.83 -17.40 -18.64
CA MET A 311 -13.69 -17.51 -19.83
C MET A 311 -14.58 -18.76 -19.88
N GLU A 312 -14.75 -19.47 -18.76
CA GLU A 312 -15.71 -20.55 -18.63
C GLU A 312 -16.90 -20.10 -17.78
N PRO A 313 -18.01 -19.67 -18.40
CA PRO A 313 -19.18 -19.26 -17.64
C PRO A 313 -19.76 -20.47 -16.90
N ARG A 314 -19.95 -20.32 -15.59
CA ARG A 314 -20.61 -21.33 -14.74
C ARG A 314 -21.84 -20.70 -14.13
N LEU A 315 -22.95 -21.44 -14.16
CA LEU A 315 -24.23 -21.01 -13.65
C LEU A 315 -24.66 -21.92 -12.50
N CYS A 316 -25.39 -21.35 -11.55
CA CYS A 316 -26.00 -22.00 -10.40
C CYS A 316 -25.03 -22.89 -9.62
N GLN A 317 -23.84 -22.37 -9.31
CA GLN A 317 -22.86 -23.09 -8.51
C GLN A 317 -23.21 -22.98 -7.03
N ILE A 318 -23.42 -24.12 -6.37
CA ILE A 318 -23.72 -24.18 -4.94
C ILE A 318 -22.42 -24.01 -4.16
N VAL A 319 -22.39 -23.01 -3.27
CA VAL A 319 -21.27 -22.77 -2.37
C VAL A 319 -21.41 -23.64 -1.12
N CYS A 320 -22.51 -23.44 -0.38
CA CYS A 320 -22.84 -24.24 0.80
C CYS A 320 -24.30 -24.04 1.23
N ARG A 321 -24.72 -24.84 2.23
CA ARG A 321 -25.98 -24.69 2.97
C ARG A 321 -25.67 -24.42 4.43
N ILE A 322 -26.35 -23.44 5.02
CA ILE A 322 -26.31 -23.14 6.45
C ILE A 322 -27.71 -23.20 7.05
N THR A 323 -27.79 -23.45 8.36
CA THR A 323 -29.01 -23.38 9.16
C THR A 323 -28.80 -22.30 10.22
N LEU A 324 -29.63 -21.26 10.24
CA LEU A 324 -29.43 -20.13 11.16
C LEU A 324 -29.86 -20.45 12.58
N GLY A 325 -28.98 -20.19 13.55
CA GLY A 325 -29.34 -20.06 14.97
C GLY A 325 -30.11 -18.78 15.28
N GLN A 326 -30.60 -18.64 16.52
CA GLN A 326 -31.29 -17.40 16.95
C GLN A 326 -30.34 -16.19 17.00
N ASP A 327 -29.14 -16.36 17.58
CA ASP A 327 -28.15 -15.29 17.66
C ASP A 327 -27.63 -14.90 16.28
N GLU A 328 -27.35 -15.88 15.42
CA GLU A 328 -26.89 -15.65 14.04
C GLU A 328 -27.91 -14.90 13.19
N ALA A 329 -29.20 -15.24 13.31
CA ALA A 329 -30.27 -14.52 12.64
C ALA A 329 -30.40 -13.07 13.14
N ARG A 330 -30.24 -12.85 14.45
CA ARG A 330 -30.23 -11.49 15.03
C ARG A 330 -29.05 -10.68 14.51
N ASP A 331 -27.86 -11.26 14.50
CA ASP A 331 -26.63 -10.59 14.07
C ASP A 331 -26.71 -10.24 12.58
N LEU A 332 -27.24 -11.14 11.71
CA LEU A 332 -27.49 -10.83 10.30
C LEU A 332 -28.48 -9.67 10.13
N LYS A 333 -29.58 -9.64 10.89
CA LYS A 333 -30.55 -8.54 10.86
C LYS A 333 -29.88 -7.22 11.26
N GLU A 334 -29.12 -7.20 12.34
CA GLU A 334 -28.38 -6.00 12.76
C GLU A 334 -27.42 -5.51 11.66
N LYS A 335 -26.68 -6.41 11.01
CA LYS A 335 -25.77 -6.02 9.93
C LYS A 335 -26.50 -5.54 8.67
N ILE A 336 -27.71 -6.02 8.39
CA ILE A 336 -28.57 -5.50 7.32
C ILE A 336 -29.07 -4.09 7.68
N ASP A 337 -29.48 -3.86 8.94
CA ASP A 337 -29.91 -2.55 9.45
C ASP A 337 -28.82 -1.48 9.36
N ASP A 338 -27.61 -1.87 9.72
CA ASP A 338 -26.41 -1.04 9.67
C ASP A 338 -25.81 -0.92 8.25
N GLU A 339 -26.47 -1.49 7.22
CA GLU A 339 -26.05 -1.44 5.81
C GLU A 339 -24.63 -1.95 5.53
N TYR A 340 -24.23 -3.03 6.20
CA TYR A 340 -22.92 -3.64 5.93
C TYR A 340 -22.80 -4.14 4.49
N ARG A 341 -21.60 -3.95 3.94
CA ARG A 341 -21.21 -4.38 2.60
C ARG A 341 -20.10 -5.42 2.68
N ILE A 342 -20.24 -6.47 1.90
CA ILE A 342 -19.27 -7.52 1.64
C ILE A 342 -18.27 -7.01 0.60
N ASN A 343 -16.99 -6.98 0.95
CA ASN A 343 -15.92 -6.67 0.03
C ASN A 343 -15.24 -7.97 -0.42
N MET A 344 -15.12 -8.16 -1.73
CA MET A 344 -14.35 -9.26 -2.32
C MET A 344 -13.35 -8.72 -3.33
N ILE A 345 -12.39 -9.56 -3.70
CA ILE A 345 -11.21 -9.19 -4.49
C ILE A 345 -10.93 -10.28 -5.52
N LEU A 346 -10.67 -9.87 -6.75
CA LEU A 346 -10.19 -10.74 -7.82
C LEU A 346 -9.09 -10.00 -8.58
N ASP A 347 -7.91 -10.61 -8.75
CA ASP A 347 -6.75 -10.00 -9.44
C ASP A 347 -6.44 -8.55 -8.99
N ASN A 348 -6.45 -8.32 -7.67
CA ASN A 348 -6.32 -7.02 -7.00
C ASN A 348 -7.40 -5.97 -7.33
N LEU A 349 -8.41 -6.29 -8.13
CA LEU A 349 -9.58 -5.46 -8.35
C LEU A 349 -10.62 -5.64 -7.22
N PRO A 350 -11.24 -4.54 -6.75
CA PRO A 350 -12.34 -4.64 -5.80
C PRO A 350 -13.62 -5.08 -6.52
N LEU A 351 -14.43 -5.87 -5.81
CA LEU A 351 -15.80 -6.18 -6.21
C LEU A 351 -16.65 -4.92 -6.19
N VAL A 352 -17.33 -4.62 -7.30
CA VAL A 352 -18.19 -3.45 -7.42
C VAL A 352 -19.59 -3.77 -7.94
N VAL A 353 -20.56 -2.97 -7.50
CA VAL A 353 -21.93 -2.98 -8.01
C VAL A 353 -22.10 -1.79 -8.96
N PRO A 354 -22.43 -2.01 -10.24
CA PRO A 354 -22.71 -0.93 -11.18
C PRO A 354 -24.09 -0.29 -10.90
N ILE A 355 -24.09 1.01 -10.64
CA ILE A 355 -25.30 1.82 -10.41
C ILE A 355 -25.54 2.70 -11.64
N LYS A 356 -26.63 2.43 -12.36
CA LYS A 356 -27.10 3.28 -13.45
C LYS A 356 -27.86 4.46 -12.86
N ARG A 357 -27.49 5.69 -13.23
CA ARG A 357 -28.29 6.88 -12.90
C ARG A 357 -29.59 6.88 -13.71
N LEU A 358 -30.62 7.54 -13.18
CA LEU A 358 -31.92 7.73 -13.85
C LEU A 358 -31.79 8.45 -15.21
N ASP A 359 -30.71 9.21 -15.38
CA ASP A 359 -30.35 9.85 -16.65
C ASP A 359 -29.55 8.87 -17.52
N GLN A 360 -30.11 8.48 -18.68
CA GLN A 360 -29.55 7.41 -19.53
C GLN A 360 -28.21 7.78 -20.19
N GLU A 361 -27.86 9.06 -20.25
CA GLU A 361 -26.58 9.55 -20.81
C GLU A 361 -25.46 9.69 -19.76
N ALA A 362 -25.77 9.60 -18.47
CA ALA A 362 -24.77 9.72 -17.42
C ALA A 362 -23.95 8.42 -17.27
N PRO A 363 -22.62 8.50 -17.03
CA PRO A 363 -21.78 7.32 -16.84
C PRO A 363 -22.26 6.49 -15.65
N THR A 364 -22.13 5.16 -15.77
CA THR A 364 -22.44 4.22 -14.69
C THR A 364 -21.48 4.45 -13.53
N VAL A 365 -22.01 4.63 -12.32
CA VAL A 365 -21.21 4.83 -11.10
C VAL A 365 -20.99 3.46 -10.45
N TYR A 366 -19.76 3.17 -10.06
CA TYR A 366 -19.44 1.91 -9.39
C TYR A 366 -19.41 2.10 -7.88
N GLN A 367 -20.19 1.29 -7.17
CA GLN A 367 -20.17 1.23 -5.71
C GLN A 367 -19.32 0.05 -5.26
N GLN A 368 -18.38 0.29 -4.34
CA GLN A 368 -17.57 -0.78 -3.77
C GLN A 368 -18.37 -1.64 -2.79
N GLY A 369 -18.22 -2.96 -2.95
CA GLY A 369 -18.83 -3.97 -2.10
C GLY A 369 -20.32 -4.15 -2.32
N VAL A 370 -20.84 -5.25 -1.80
CA VAL A 370 -22.24 -5.67 -1.96
C VAL A 370 -22.93 -5.66 -0.62
N HIS A 371 -24.11 -5.06 -0.51
CA HIS A 371 -24.87 -5.12 0.75
C HIS A 371 -25.11 -6.57 1.19
N VAL A 372 -24.98 -6.87 2.48
CA VAL A 372 -25.25 -8.22 3.03
C VAL A 372 -26.69 -8.65 2.74
N GLY A 373 -27.62 -7.69 2.75
CA GLY A 373 -29.02 -7.90 2.46
C GLY A 373 -29.75 -6.57 2.33
N ILE A 374 -31.07 -6.65 2.21
CA ILE A 374 -31.95 -5.50 2.08
C ILE A 374 -33.14 -5.61 3.05
N LYS A 375 -33.65 -4.46 3.47
CA LYS A 375 -34.96 -4.36 4.11
C LYS A 375 -36.02 -4.14 3.05
N GLY A 376 -37.12 -4.87 3.14
CA GLY A 376 -38.23 -4.71 2.22
C GLY A 376 -39.56 -5.07 2.86
N GLN A 377 -40.63 -4.76 2.16
CA GLN A 377 -41.99 -5.12 2.53
C GLN A 377 -42.58 -5.99 1.42
N TYR A 378 -43.33 -7.01 1.80
CA TYR A 378 -44.13 -7.76 0.83
C TYR A 378 -45.28 -6.90 0.33
N SER A 379 -45.62 -7.03 -0.96
CA SER A 379 -46.77 -6.34 -1.54
C SER A 379 -48.04 -6.64 -0.74
N GLY A 380 -48.61 -5.61 -0.09
CA GLY A 380 -49.81 -5.73 0.75
C GLY A 380 -49.58 -5.91 2.25
N SER A 381 -48.34 -6.10 2.72
CA SER A 381 -47.98 -6.09 4.14
C SER A 381 -47.30 -4.77 4.54
N LYS A 382 -47.56 -4.30 5.76
CA LYS A 382 -46.82 -3.17 6.38
C LYS A 382 -45.63 -3.62 7.21
N GLU A 383 -45.43 -4.93 7.37
CA GLU A 383 -44.31 -5.46 8.15
C GLU A 383 -43.02 -5.41 7.32
N GLU A 384 -42.03 -4.70 7.85
CA GLU A 384 -40.67 -4.71 7.31
C GLU A 384 -39.99 -6.03 7.67
N LYS A 385 -39.48 -6.70 6.65
CA LYS A 385 -38.71 -7.93 6.79
C LYS A 385 -37.30 -7.75 6.23
N HIS A 386 -36.41 -8.60 6.71
CA HIS A 386 -34.99 -8.61 6.34
C HIS A 386 -34.73 -9.75 5.36
N PHE A 387 -34.13 -9.40 4.22
CA PHE A 387 -33.78 -10.35 3.17
C PHE A 387 -32.27 -10.39 2.99
N ILE A 388 -31.70 -11.59 2.88
CA ILE A 388 -30.25 -11.77 2.69
C ILE A 388 -29.93 -11.93 1.21
N HIS A 389 -28.82 -11.36 0.75
CA HIS A 389 -28.27 -11.68 -0.57
C HIS A 389 -27.47 -12.98 -0.47
N ASN A 390 -28.05 -14.04 -1.03
CA ASN A 390 -27.47 -15.39 -1.02
C ASN A 390 -27.11 -15.91 -2.41
N HIS A 391 -27.53 -15.22 -3.47
CA HIS A 391 -27.11 -15.52 -4.84
C HIS A 391 -26.32 -14.33 -5.42
N PHE A 392 -25.11 -14.59 -5.91
CA PHE A 392 -24.26 -13.58 -6.54
C PHE A 392 -24.00 -13.91 -8.01
N THR A 393 -24.37 -13.00 -8.91
CA THR A 393 -24.00 -13.11 -10.32
C THR A 393 -22.78 -12.24 -10.58
N PHE A 394 -21.61 -12.87 -10.68
CA PHE A 394 -20.35 -12.21 -10.99
C PHE A 394 -20.19 -12.00 -12.50
N LEU A 395 -19.72 -10.81 -12.87
CA LEU A 395 -19.37 -10.45 -14.23
C LEU A 395 -17.90 -10.01 -14.25
N VAL A 396 -17.05 -10.85 -14.84
CA VAL A 396 -15.63 -10.57 -15.00
C VAL A 396 -15.41 -10.00 -16.39
N LYS A 397 -15.08 -8.71 -16.46
CA LYS A 397 -14.74 -8.09 -17.75
C LYS A 397 -13.27 -8.29 -18.04
N TYR A 398 -12.96 -8.64 -19.27
CA TYR A 398 -11.59 -8.85 -19.72
C TYR A 398 -11.30 -8.06 -20.99
N HIS A 399 -10.06 -7.62 -21.14
CA HIS A 399 -9.56 -7.00 -22.36
C HIS A 399 -8.76 -8.00 -23.17
N LYS A 400 -9.11 -8.19 -24.43
CA LYS A 400 -8.27 -8.90 -25.40
C LYS A 400 -7.33 -7.93 -26.08
N ASP A 401 -6.04 -8.22 -26.02
CA ASP A 401 -5.04 -7.49 -26.79
C ASP A 401 -5.10 -7.93 -28.26
N ALA A 402 -5.28 -6.98 -29.18
CA ALA A 402 -5.45 -7.26 -30.61
C ALA A 402 -4.24 -7.95 -31.27
N ASN A 403 -3.05 -7.84 -30.67
CA ASN A 403 -1.83 -8.43 -31.22
C ASN A 403 -1.53 -9.83 -30.70
N THR A 404 -1.98 -10.16 -29.49
CA THR A 404 -1.58 -11.37 -28.76
C THR A 404 -2.76 -12.26 -28.35
N ASP A 405 -3.98 -11.77 -28.54
CA ASP A 405 -5.27 -12.42 -28.23
C ASP A 405 -5.38 -12.85 -26.75
N LEU A 406 -4.70 -12.12 -25.87
CA LEU A 406 -4.64 -12.39 -24.42
C LEU A 406 -5.78 -11.70 -23.70
N ALA A 407 -6.58 -12.47 -22.96
CA ALA A 407 -7.55 -11.91 -22.03
C ALA A 407 -6.89 -11.47 -20.71
N ARG A 408 -7.00 -10.18 -20.36
CA ARG A 408 -6.61 -9.65 -19.04
C ARG A 408 -7.83 -9.14 -18.29
N ILE A 409 -7.96 -9.46 -17.01
CA ILE A 409 -9.09 -8.98 -16.21
C ILE A 409 -8.96 -7.46 -16.01
N VAL A 410 -10.03 -6.75 -16.36
CA VAL A 410 -10.11 -5.29 -16.28
C VAL A 410 -11.25 -4.81 -15.40
N ALA A 411 -12.30 -5.61 -15.19
CA ALA A 411 -13.31 -5.29 -14.18
C ALA A 411 -13.86 -6.53 -13.48
N PHE A 412 -14.31 -6.34 -12.24
CA PHE A 412 -14.94 -7.34 -11.40
C PHE A 412 -16.26 -6.78 -10.83
N GLU A 413 -17.35 -7.09 -11.51
CA GLU A 413 -18.70 -6.61 -11.21
C GLU A 413 -19.57 -7.71 -10.62
N VAL A 414 -20.61 -7.33 -9.89
CA VAL A 414 -21.58 -8.27 -9.33
C VAL A 414 -22.98 -7.71 -9.26
N LYS A 415 -23.95 -8.60 -9.45
CA LYS A 415 -25.36 -8.34 -9.16
C LYS A 415 -25.79 -9.28 -8.02
N PRO A 416 -26.18 -8.72 -6.86
CA PRO A 416 -26.73 -9.52 -5.77
C PRO A 416 -28.21 -9.82 -6.00
N PHE A 417 -28.62 -11.02 -5.60
CA PHE A 417 -30.01 -11.45 -5.57
C PHE A 417 -30.33 -12.14 -4.24
N SER A 418 -31.58 -12.01 -3.81
CA SER A 418 -32.13 -12.76 -2.66
C SER A 418 -33.07 -13.82 -3.21
N ILE A 419 -32.76 -15.10 -3.00
CA ILE A 419 -33.50 -16.22 -3.59
C ILE A 419 -33.70 -17.31 -2.54
N LYS A 420 -34.96 -17.67 -2.30
CA LYS A 420 -35.30 -18.83 -1.49
C LYS A 420 -35.15 -20.11 -2.33
N HIS A 421 -33.99 -20.75 -2.23
CA HIS A 421 -33.71 -21.95 -3.03
C HIS A 421 -34.53 -23.16 -2.57
N GLU A 422 -35.35 -23.70 -3.48
CA GLU A 422 -36.05 -24.97 -3.28
C GLU A 422 -35.37 -26.13 -4.02
N TYR A 423 -35.36 -27.32 -3.42
CA TYR A 423 -34.79 -28.55 -3.98
C TYR A 423 -35.64 -29.78 -3.62
N ASP A 424 -35.58 -30.82 -4.44
CA ASP A 424 -36.31 -32.08 -4.21
C ASP A 424 -35.40 -33.15 -3.59
N GLY A 425 -35.88 -33.80 -2.52
CA GLY A 425 -35.20 -34.92 -1.85
C GLY A 425 -34.12 -34.51 -0.85
N ASP A 426 -33.30 -35.48 -0.43
CA ASP A 426 -32.22 -35.26 0.55
C ASP A 426 -31.08 -34.41 -0.03
N TRP A 427 -30.50 -33.56 0.81
CA TRP A 427 -29.36 -32.71 0.46
C TRP A 427 -28.12 -33.56 0.12
N LYS A 428 -27.67 -33.50 -1.15
CA LYS A 428 -26.50 -34.23 -1.67
C LYS A 428 -25.27 -33.33 -1.82
N GLY A 429 -25.18 -32.24 -1.05
CA GLY A 429 -24.08 -31.28 -1.17
C GLY A 429 -24.13 -30.49 -2.47
N ASN A 430 -22.97 -30.26 -3.08
CA ASN A 430 -22.81 -29.39 -4.25
C ASN A 430 -23.50 -29.91 -5.53
N SER A 431 -23.92 -31.19 -5.54
CA SER A 431 -24.63 -31.81 -6.66
C SER A 431 -26.16 -31.85 -6.49
N THR A 432 -26.72 -31.11 -5.53
CA THR A 432 -28.16 -31.08 -5.30
C THR A 432 -28.85 -30.27 -6.41
N PRO A 433 -29.82 -30.83 -7.16
CA PRO A 433 -30.53 -30.08 -8.18
C PRO A 433 -31.48 -29.06 -7.53
N LEU A 434 -31.27 -27.77 -7.81
CA LEU A 434 -32.15 -26.69 -7.35
C LEU A 434 -33.24 -26.44 -8.39
N LYS A 435 -34.47 -26.12 -7.95
CA LYS A 435 -35.58 -25.72 -8.85
C LYS A 435 -35.48 -24.26 -9.30
N THR A 436 -34.86 -23.45 -8.45
CA THR A 436 -34.78 -21.99 -8.59
C THR A 436 -33.64 -21.54 -9.49
N CYS A 437 -32.63 -22.39 -9.70
CA CYS A 437 -31.62 -22.18 -10.72
C CYS A 437 -31.21 -23.54 -11.30
N ASP A 438 -31.01 -23.60 -12.62
CA ASP A 438 -30.62 -24.82 -13.33
C ASP A 438 -29.33 -24.57 -14.12
N PRO A 439 -28.22 -25.27 -13.80
CA PRO A 439 -26.97 -25.20 -14.56
C PRO A 439 -27.13 -25.48 -16.06
N HIS A 440 -28.11 -26.31 -16.45
CA HIS A 440 -28.33 -26.75 -17.83
C HIS A 440 -29.26 -25.83 -18.63
N SER A 441 -30.16 -25.10 -17.97
CA SER A 441 -31.11 -24.20 -18.63
C SER A 441 -30.46 -22.97 -19.28
N ARG A 442 -29.19 -22.67 -18.96
CA ARG A 442 -28.46 -21.43 -19.35
C ARG A 442 -29.23 -20.14 -19.04
N ARG A 443 -30.21 -20.17 -18.14
CA ARG A 443 -30.91 -18.97 -17.68
C ARG A 443 -30.16 -18.41 -16.48
N LEU A 444 -29.59 -17.22 -16.66
CA LEU A 444 -29.10 -16.39 -15.57
C LEU A 444 -30.27 -16.09 -14.62
N VAL A 445 -30.02 -16.06 -13.32
CA VAL A 445 -31.02 -15.53 -12.40
C VAL A 445 -31.08 -14.02 -12.61
N VAL A 446 -32.25 -13.51 -13.01
CA VAL A 446 -32.45 -12.09 -13.35
C VAL A 446 -33.33 -11.37 -12.33
N ASP A 447 -34.10 -12.10 -11.50
CA ASP A 447 -35.06 -11.50 -10.57
C ASP A 447 -35.19 -12.27 -9.25
N SER A 448 -35.68 -11.57 -8.21
CA SER A 448 -35.88 -12.08 -6.84
C SER A 448 -37.34 -12.47 -6.58
N ASP A 449 -37.92 -13.33 -7.42
CA ASP A 449 -39.35 -13.70 -7.37
C ASP A 449 -39.79 -14.27 -5.99
N SER A 450 -38.87 -14.90 -5.26
CA SER A 450 -39.08 -15.35 -3.88
C SER A 450 -37.84 -15.03 -3.02
N PRO A 451 -37.80 -13.88 -2.33
CA PRO A 451 -36.63 -13.48 -1.59
C PRO A 451 -36.43 -14.35 -0.34
N GLN A 452 -35.17 -14.57 0.04
CA GLN A 452 -34.80 -15.35 1.22
C GLN A 452 -34.88 -14.46 2.47
N GLU A 453 -35.89 -14.70 3.30
CA GLU A 453 -36.03 -14.06 4.61
C GLU A 453 -34.97 -14.56 5.60
N VAL A 454 -34.55 -13.68 6.51
CA VAL A 454 -33.66 -14.02 7.63
C VAL A 454 -34.52 -14.34 8.85
N GLU A 455 -34.66 -15.62 9.17
CA GLU A 455 -35.32 -16.09 10.40
C GLU A 455 -34.56 -17.24 11.05
N ALA A 456 -34.75 -17.41 12.37
CA ALA A 456 -34.14 -18.50 13.11
C ALA A 456 -34.69 -19.85 12.64
N SER A 457 -33.82 -20.87 12.60
CA SER A 457 -34.12 -22.22 12.13
C SER A 457 -34.46 -22.34 10.64
N GLN A 458 -34.27 -21.29 9.84
CA GLN A 458 -34.39 -21.39 8.38
C GLN A 458 -33.06 -21.81 7.75
N GLU A 459 -33.16 -22.58 6.66
CA GLU A 459 -32.02 -22.94 5.81
C GLU A 459 -31.75 -21.84 4.79
N ILE A 460 -30.47 -21.48 4.64
CA ILE A 460 -30.01 -20.58 3.58
C ILE A 460 -29.01 -21.35 2.73
N VAL A 461 -29.27 -21.40 1.43
CA VAL A 461 -28.35 -21.95 0.42
C VAL A 461 -27.67 -20.78 -0.27
N PHE A 462 -26.35 -20.77 -0.30
CA PHE A 462 -25.57 -19.78 -1.04
C PHE A 462 -25.19 -20.33 -2.41
N THR A 463 -25.42 -19.54 -3.46
CA THR A 463 -25.12 -19.92 -4.83
C THR A 463 -24.46 -18.75 -5.59
N TYR A 464 -23.81 -19.04 -6.72
CA TYR A 464 -23.28 -18.01 -7.59
C TYR A 464 -23.30 -18.39 -9.06
N ASP A 465 -23.32 -17.35 -9.89
CA ASP A 465 -23.10 -17.40 -11.33
C ASP A 465 -21.81 -16.64 -11.64
N VAL A 466 -21.06 -17.07 -12.65
CA VAL A 466 -19.92 -16.33 -13.20
C VAL A 466 -20.08 -16.22 -14.71
N ASN A 467 -19.96 -15.00 -15.21
CA ASN A 467 -19.97 -14.69 -16.63
C ASN A 467 -18.75 -13.84 -17.01
N PHE A 468 -18.32 -13.94 -18.26
CA PHE A 468 -17.19 -13.21 -18.79
C PHE A 468 -17.62 -12.34 -19.97
N GLU A 469 -17.20 -11.07 -19.98
CA GLU A 469 -17.53 -10.11 -21.04
C GLU A 469 -16.27 -9.39 -21.54
N GLU A 470 -16.14 -9.25 -22.85
CA GLU A 470 -15.01 -8.54 -23.45
C GLU A 470 -15.20 -7.02 -23.36
N SER A 471 -14.12 -6.31 -23.00
CA SER A 471 -14.10 -4.86 -22.79
C SER A 471 -12.98 -4.18 -23.59
N PRO A 472 -13.22 -3.00 -24.19
CA PRO A 472 -12.20 -2.25 -24.91
C PRO A 472 -11.17 -1.57 -24.00
N ILE A 473 -11.37 -1.60 -22.67
CA ILE A 473 -10.51 -0.91 -21.69
C ILE A 473 -9.18 -1.64 -21.58
N LYS A 474 -8.05 -0.96 -21.80
CA LYS A 474 -6.72 -1.57 -21.67
C LYS A 474 -6.44 -1.92 -20.21
N TRP A 475 -5.66 -2.99 -19.99
CA TRP A 475 -5.27 -3.42 -18.64
C TRP A 475 -4.59 -2.32 -17.81
N ALA A 476 -3.73 -1.49 -18.43
CA ALA A 476 -3.05 -0.40 -17.75
C ALA A 476 -4.02 0.69 -17.22
N SER A 477 -5.14 0.92 -17.90
CA SER A 477 -6.18 1.89 -17.54
C SER A 477 -7.34 1.27 -16.76
N ARG A 478 -7.23 0.00 -16.32
CA ARG A 478 -8.34 -0.73 -15.70
C ARG A 478 -8.86 -0.07 -14.42
N TRP A 479 -7.97 0.60 -13.69
CA TRP A 479 -8.34 1.33 -12.48
C TRP A 479 -9.12 2.60 -12.79
N ASP A 480 -8.94 3.23 -13.95
CA ASP A 480 -9.58 4.51 -14.28
C ASP A 480 -11.10 4.41 -14.17
N THR A 481 -11.69 3.26 -14.58
CA THR A 481 -13.14 3.02 -14.50
C THR A 481 -13.69 3.03 -13.06
N TYR A 482 -12.88 2.60 -12.10
CA TYR A 482 -13.22 2.62 -10.68
C TYR A 482 -13.00 4.00 -10.04
N LEU A 483 -12.20 4.84 -10.70
CA LEU A 483 -11.72 6.12 -10.20
C LEU A 483 -12.44 7.32 -10.82
N LEU A 484 -13.34 7.08 -11.78
CA LEU A 484 -14.15 8.12 -12.41
C LEU A 484 -15.09 8.77 -11.37
N MET A 485 -14.72 9.97 -10.92
CA MET A 485 -15.62 10.86 -10.21
C MET A 485 -16.44 11.67 -11.21
N ALA A 486 -17.73 11.84 -10.92
CA ALA A 486 -18.68 12.47 -11.84
C ALA A 486 -18.59 14.01 -11.88
N ASP A 487 -17.61 14.65 -11.21
CA ASP A 487 -17.66 16.10 -10.97
C ASP A 487 -16.29 16.82 -10.96
N ASP A 488 -15.51 16.66 -12.03
CA ASP A 488 -14.24 17.37 -12.22
C ASP A 488 -14.39 18.90 -12.23
N GLN A 489 -15.60 19.40 -12.53
CA GLN A 489 -15.89 20.83 -12.64
C GLN A 489 -15.76 21.55 -11.28
N ILE A 490 -16.20 20.90 -10.19
CA ILE A 490 -16.11 21.49 -8.85
C ILE A 490 -14.64 21.66 -8.41
N HIS A 491 -13.76 20.71 -8.76
CA HIS A 491 -12.33 20.80 -8.45
C HIS A 491 -11.67 22.00 -9.14
N TRP A 492 -11.92 22.17 -10.45
CA TRP A 492 -11.40 23.32 -11.18
C TRP A 492 -11.93 24.66 -10.67
N PHE A 493 -13.21 24.73 -10.33
CA PHE A 493 -13.81 25.94 -9.75
C PHE A 493 -13.13 26.33 -8.42
N SER A 494 -12.88 25.35 -7.55
CA SER A 494 -12.16 25.55 -6.29
C SER A 494 -10.74 26.09 -6.48
N ILE A 495 -10.00 25.52 -7.43
CA ILE A 495 -8.62 25.94 -7.72
C ILE A 495 -8.58 27.36 -8.23
N VAL A 496 -9.45 27.73 -9.18
CA VAL A 496 -9.50 29.09 -9.73
C VAL A 496 -9.81 30.10 -8.62
N ASN A 497 -10.80 29.83 -7.78
CA ASN A 497 -11.15 30.72 -6.67
C ASN A 497 -9.99 30.87 -5.66
N SER A 498 -9.33 29.77 -5.31
CA SER A 498 -8.21 29.77 -4.37
C SER A 498 -6.97 30.48 -4.96
N LEU A 499 -6.72 30.32 -6.27
CA LEU A 499 -5.64 31.02 -6.97
C LEU A 499 -5.88 32.53 -7.04
N MET A 500 -7.14 32.96 -7.23
CA MET A 500 -7.48 34.38 -7.20
C MET A 500 -7.20 35.01 -5.83
N ILE A 501 -7.51 34.30 -4.74
CA ILE A 501 -7.22 34.74 -3.37
C ILE A 501 -5.71 34.89 -3.16
N VAL A 502 -4.92 33.88 -3.57
CA VAL A 502 -3.45 33.94 -3.51
C VAL A 502 -2.92 35.13 -4.30
N LEU A 503 -3.32 35.31 -5.57
CA LEU A 503 -2.83 36.41 -6.39
C LEU A 503 -3.13 37.78 -5.77
N PHE A 504 -4.30 37.95 -5.16
CA PHE A 504 -4.66 39.17 -4.44
C PHE A 504 -3.77 39.40 -3.21
N LEU A 505 -3.56 38.36 -2.39
CA LEU A 505 -2.70 38.41 -1.21
C LEU A 505 -1.24 38.64 -1.59
N SER A 506 -0.71 37.92 -2.58
CA SER A 506 0.62 38.14 -3.18
C SER A 506 0.79 39.59 -3.64
N GLY A 507 -0.24 40.17 -4.29
CA GLY A 507 -0.25 41.57 -4.70
C GLY A 507 -0.15 42.55 -3.53
N MET A 508 -0.85 42.26 -2.42
CA MET A 508 -0.77 43.03 -1.18
C MET A 508 0.61 42.90 -0.52
N VAL A 509 1.16 41.68 -0.41
CA VAL A 509 2.52 41.45 0.13
C VAL A 509 3.57 42.13 -0.75
N ALA A 510 3.44 42.05 -2.07
CA ALA A 510 4.31 42.74 -3.02
C ALA A 510 4.22 44.26 -2.87
N MET A 511 3.03 44.83 -2.63
CA MET A 511 2.87 46.25 -2.32
C MET A 511 3.61 46.61 -1.02
N ILE A 512 3.45 45.81 0.04
CA ILE A 512 4.16 46.00 1.31
C ILE A 512 5.67 45.96 1.06
N MET A 513 6.20 44.93 0.37
CA MET A 513 7.63 44.75 0.11
C MET A 513 8.24 45.81 -0.83
N LEU A 514 7.61 46.07 -1.98
CA LEU A 514 8.18 46.93 -3.04
C LEU A 514 7.82 48.40 -2.90
N ARG A 515 6.61 48.72 -2.43
CA ARG A 515 6.11 50.11 -2.42
C ARG A 515 6.18 50.74 -1.04
N THR A 516 5.89 50.00 0.02
CA THR A 516 5.94 50.53 1.39
C THR A 516 7.36 50.38 1.92
N LEU A 517 7.92 49.17 1.94
CA LEU A 517 9.20 48.87 2.58
C LEU A 517 10.40 49.45 1.81
N TYR A 518 10.45 49.37 0.48
CA TYR A 518 11.53 50.03 -0.28
C TYR A 518 11.47 51.56 -0.19
N ARG A 519 10.26 52.15 -0.25
CA ARG A 519 10.07 53.59 -0.11
C ARG A 519 10.42 54.06 1.30
N ASP A 520 10.03 53.29 2.31
CA ASP A 520 10.37 53.56 3.70
C ASP A 520 11.89 53.43 3.89
N ILE A 521 12.52 52.31 3.51
CA ILE A 521 13.98 52.13 3.58
C ILE A 521 14.74 53.25 2.85
N SER A 522 14.37 53.59 1.62
CA SER A 522 15.04 54.64 0.83
C SER A 522 14.85 56.04 1.42
N LYS A 523 13.64 56.36 1.91
CA LYS A 523 13.36 57.63 2.58
C LYS A 523 14.14 57.74 3.90
N TYR A 524 14.28 56.65 4.65
CA TYR A 524 15.00 56.64 5.92
C TYR A 524 16.53 56.64 5.75
N ASN A 525 17.08 55.88 4.79
CA ASN A 525 18.52 55.91 4.49
C ASN A 525 18.99 57.29 3.96
N GLN A 526 18.09 58.10 3.41
CA GLN A 526 18.38 59.49 3.01
C GLN A 526 18.38 60.47 4.18
N LEU A 527 17.73 60.12 5.30
CA LEU A 527 17.61 61.00 6.48
C LEU A 527 18.78 60.82 7.47
N GLU A 528 19.54 59.72 7.40
CA GLU A 528 20.78 59.53 8.19
C GLU A 528 21.90 60.54 7.85
N ASP A 529 21.81 61.25 6.71
CA ASP A 529 22.72 62.33 6.33
C ASP A 529 22.36 63.70 6.98
N GLN A 530 21.27 63.78 7.75
CA GLN A 530 20.87 64.98 8.50
C GLN A 530 20.77 64.65 10.00
N GLU A 531 21.49 65.40 10.85
CA GLU A 531 21.56 65.26 12.31
C GLU A 531 20.24 65.57 13.06
N ASP A 532 19.10 65.11 12.58
CA ASP A 532 17.83 65.20 13.29
C ASP A 532 17.47 63.84 13.90
N ALA A 533 17.59 63.77 15.22
CA ALA A 533 17.06 62.72 16.08
C ALA A 533 15.52 62.71 16.03
N GLN A 534 14.95 62.34 14.88
CA GLN A 534 13.52 62.09 14.74
C GLN A 534 13.24 60.70 15.32
N GLU A 535 12.32 60.65 16.28
CA GLU A 535 11.82 59.43 16.93
C GLU A 535 11.58 58.34 15.89
N GLU A 536 12.43 57.29 15.88
CA GLU A 536 12.21 56.11 15.05
C GLU A 536 10.81 55.59 15.40
N THR A 537 9.85 55.59 14.46
CA THR A 537 8.48 55.15 14.73
C THR A 537 8.19 53.84 13.98
N GLY A 538 7.43 52.94 14.62
CA GLY A 538 7.02 51.67 14.03
C GLY A 538 8.09 50.57 14.09
N TRP A 539 8.23 49.79 13.02
CA TRP A 539 9.00 48.54 13.06
C TRP A 539 10.52 48.73 13.19
N LYS A 540 11.14 49.83 12.69
CA LYS A 540 12.60 50.07 12.87
C LYS A 540 12.96 50.25 14.35
N LEU A 541 12.07 50.86 15.14
CA LEU A 541 12.29 51.17 16.55
C LEU A 541 12.46 49.93 17.44
N VAL A 542 11.88 48.80 17.04
CA VAL A 542 11.97 47.54 17.78
C VAL A 542 13.18 46.68 17.40
N HIS A 543 14.10 47.19 16.56
CA HIS A 543 15.29 46.44 16.10
C HIS A 543 16.10 45.80 17.25
N GLY A 544 16.18 46.49 18.40
CA GLY A 544 16.89 46.01 19.59
C GLY A 544 16.17 44.92 20.39
N ASP A 545 14.92 44.58 20.09
CA ASP A 545 14.14 43.58 20.85
C ASP A 545 13.53 42.45 19.98
N VAL A 546 13.50 42.60 18.65
CA VAL A 546 12.88 41.65 17.70
C VAL A 546 13.45 40.24 17.77
N PHE A 547 14.78 40.09 17.98
CA PHE A 547 15.45 38.78 18.02
C PHE A 547 15.60 38.22 19.45
N ARG A 548 14.87 38.78 20.43
CA ARG A 548 14.88 38.25 21.80
C ARG A 548 14.31 36.82 21.81
N PRO A 549 14.92 35.87 22.56
CA PRO A 549 14.39 34.52 22.68
C PRO A 549 12.93 34.52 23.16
N PRO A 550 12.05 33.71 22.54
CA PRO A 550 10.65 33.65 22.93
C PRO A 550 10.46 32.97 24.30
N VAL A 551 9.34 33.27 24.94
CA VAL A 551 8.86 32.51 26.11
C VAL A 551 8.67 31.04 25.69
N ASN A 552 9.13 30.07 26.48
CA ASN A 552 9.08 28.64 26.13
C ASN A 552 9.71 28.32 24.76
N ALA A 553 10.90 28.86 24.50
CA ALA A 553 11.63 28.64 23.25
C ALA A 553 11.88 27.15 22.94
N ASP A 554 12.02 26.29 23.96
CA ASP A 554 12.16 24.84 23.79
C ASP A 554 10.94 24.24 23.09
N LEU A 555 9.72 24.58 23.53
CA LEU A 555 8.47 24.10 22.97
C LEU A 555 8.27 24.53 21.52
N LEU A 556 8.61 25.79 21.20
CA LEU A 556 8.54 26.30 19.84
C LEU A 556 9.48 25.52 18.91
N CYS A 557 10.73 25.29 19.33
CA CYS A 557 11.70 24.51 18.57
C CYS A 557 11.23 23.06 18.34
N ILE A 558 10.58 22.45 19.34
CA ILE A 558 10.02 21.10 19.23
C ILE A 558 8.94 21.06 18.14
N TYR A 559 7.97 21.98 18.21
CA TYR A 559 6.87 22.04 17.25
C TYR A 559 7.32 22.37 15.83
N VAL A 560 8.23 23.34 15.68
CA VAL A 560 8.81 23.71 14.39
C VAL A 560 9.61 22.54 13.79
N GLY A 561 10.38 21.81 14.62
CA GLY A 561 11.08 20.60 14.17
C GLY A 561 10.12 19.53 13.65
N THR A 562 9.06 19.22 14.41
CA THR A 562 8.02 18.26 14.01
C THR A 562 7.29 18.72 12.74
N GLY A 563 7.06 20.02 12.56
CA GLY A 563 6.43 20.52 11.32
C GLY A 563 7.33 20.41 10.09
N VAL A 564 8.66 20.54 10.24
CA VAL A 564 9.60 20.23 9.14
C VAL A 564 9.50 18.75 8.76
N GLN A 565 9.33 17.86 9.74
CA GLN A 565 9.10 16.44 9.50
C GLN A 565 7.84 16.19 8.66
N PHE A 566 6.71 16.80 9.07
CA PHE A 566 5.45 16.72 8.35
C PHE A 566 5.53 17.30 6.94
N PHE A 567 6.16 18.46 6.80
CA PHE A 567 6.35 19.13 5.51
C PHE A 567 7.13 18.24 4.54
N GLY A 568 8.25 17.67 4.99
CA GLY A 568 9.06 16.76 4.17
C GLY A 568 8.31 15.47 3.82
N MET A 569 7.61 14.87 4.78
CA MET A 569 6.81 13.67 4.56
C MET A 569 5.71 13.91 3.52
N LEU A 570 4.91 14.97 3.67
CA LEU A 570 3.82 15.29 2.75
C LEU A 570 4.34 15.66 1.36
N LEU A 571 5.39 16.47 1.26
CA LEU A 571 5.98 16.87 -0.01
C LEU A 571 6.48 15.65 -0.79
N VAL A 572 7.27 14.77 -0.16
CA VAL A 572 7.81 13.58 -0.84
C VAL A 572 6.70 12.59 -1.20
N THR A 573 5.71 12.40 -0.31
CA THR A 573 4.55 11.53 -0.60
C THR A 573 3.77 12.03 -1.80
N LEU A 574 3.46 13.33 -1.87
CA LEU A 574 2.73 13.92 -2.99
C LEU A 574 3.52 13.87 -4.29
N LEU A 575 4.85 14.07 -4.25
CA LEU A 575 5.71 13.91 -5.42
C LEU A 575 5.70 12.47 -5.95
N PHE A 576 5.81 11.47 -5.07
CA PHE A 576 5.72 10.07 -5.48
C PHE A 576 4.32 9.68 -5.99
N ALA A 577 3.27 10.29 -5.44
CA ALA A 577 1.91 10.11 -5.94
C ALA A 577 1.73 10.69 -7.36
N ILE A 578 2.25 11.89 -7.64
CA ILE A 578 2.19 12.50 -8.98
C ILE A 578 3.00 11.71 -10.01
N LEU A 579 4.16 11.16 -9.62
CA LEU A 579 4.97 10.31 -10.49
C LEU A 579 4.33 8.93 -10.76
N GLY A 580 3.18 8.62 -10.14
CA GLY A 580 2.47 7.35 -10.30
C GLY A 580 3.11 6.17 -9.55
N LEU A 581 4.13 6.41 -8.72
CA LEU A 581 4.81 5.38 -7.92
C LEU A 581 3.91 4.85 -6.79
N LEU A 582 2.98 5.67 -6.31
CA LEU A 582 1.98 5.32 -5.30
C LEU A 582 0.60 5.17 -5.97
N SER A 583 0.47 4.15 -6.82
CA SER A 583 -0.81 3.83 -7.46
C SER A 583 -1.80 3.23 -6.43
N PRO A 584 -3.10 3.58 -6.50
CA PRO A 584 -4.17 2.93 -5.72
C PRO A 584 -4.21 1.40 -5.87
N SER A 585 -3.61 0.88 -6.96
CA SER A 585 -3.44 -0.56 -7.20
C SER A 585 -2.59 -1.27 -6.15
N ASN A 586 -1.64 -0.57 -5.51
CA ASN A 586 -0.83 -1.10 -4.43
C ASN A 586 -1.49 -0.76 -3.08
N ARG A 587 -2.31 -1.71 -2.59
CA ARG A 587 -3.10 -1.54 -1.36
C ARG A 587 -2.19 -1.40 -0.15
N GLY A 588 -2.54 -0.51 0.76
CA GLY A 588 -1.69 -0.18 1.92
C GLY A 588 -0.35 0.52 1.58
N GLY A 589 0.03 0.61 0.31
CA GLY A 589 1.30 1.21 -0.15
C GLY A 589 1.45 2.67 0.25
N LEU A 590 0.39 3.48 0.08
CA LEU A 590 0.37 4.89 0.49
C LEU A 590 0.65 5.06 1.99
N MET A 591 -0.04 4.27 2.84
CA MET A 591 0.10 4.36 4.29
C MET A 591 1.48 3.88 4.76
N THR A 592 1.98 2.79 4.17
CA THR A 592 3.34 2.28 4.42
C THR A 592 4.39 3.31 4.02
N ALA A 593 4.25 3.93 2.84
CA ALA A 593 5.15 4.97 2.37
C ALA A 593 5.13 6.20 3.29
N MET A 594 3.96 6.66 3.72
CA MET A 594 3.84 7.77 4.68
C MET A 594 4.54 7.46 6.01
N LEU A 595 4.38 6.25 6.55
CA LEU A 595 5.04 5.83 7.80
C LEU A 595 6.58 5.76 7.66
N LEU A 596 7.08 5.19 6.56
CA LEU A 596 8.52 5.12 6.32
C LEU A 596 9.10 6.52 6.10
N LEU A 597 8.44 7.36 5.30
CA LEU A 597 8.85 8.75 5.08
C LEU A 597 8.82 9.54 6.38
N TRP A 598 7.82 9.36 7.23
CA TRP A 598 7.78 9.95 8.57
C TRP A 598 9.04 9.61 9.37
N VAL A 599 9.42 8.33 9.42
CA VAL A 599 10.61 7.86 10.16
C VAL A 599 11.89 8.50 9.61
N PHE A 600 12.07 8.51 8.29
CA PHE A 600 13.27 9.09 7.66
C PHE A 600 13.35 10.62 7.84
N MET A 601 12.22 11.31 7.77
CA MET A 601 12.16 12.77 7.97
C MET A 601 12.47 13.18 9.42
N GLY A 602 12.51 12.23 10.37
CA GLY A 602 12.95 12.48 11.75
C GLY A 602 14.35 13.09 11.86
N LEU A 603 15.25 12.79 10.91
CA LEU A 603 16.57 13.42 10.82
C LEU A 603 16.46 14.95 10.66
N PHE A 604 15.60 15.41 9.75
CA PHE A 604 15.40 16.84 9.50
C PHE A 604 14.67 17.52 10.67
N ALA A 605 13.78 16.80 11.34
CA ALA A 605 13.08 17.26 12.54
C ALA A 605 14.09 17.61 13.65
N GLY A 606 14.98 16.65 13.97
CA GLY A 606 16.02 16.85 14.98
C GLY A 606 17.03 17.93 14.60
N TYR A 607 17.42 18.00 13.32
CA TYR A 607 18.32 19.05 12.82
C TYR A 607 17.73 20.44 12.98
N SER A 608 16.45 20.62 12.59
CA SER A 608 15.74 21.89 12.69
C SER A 608 15.57 22.33 14.15
N SER A 609 15.06 21.45 15.02
CA SER A 609 14.75 21.77 16.42
C SER A 609 16.01 22.17 17.20
N SER A 610 17.08 21.37 17.09
CA SER A 610 18.34 21.61 17.79
C SER A 610 19.05 22.89 17.32
N ARG A 611 18.98 23.20 16.02
CA ARG A 611 19.63 24.39 15.45
C ARG A 611 18.92 25.68 15.87
N LEU A 612 17.59 25.69 15.87
CA LEU A 612 16.80 26.81 16.41
C LEU A 612 17.01 26.95 17.92
N TYR A 613 17.07 25.85 18.66
CA TYR A 613 17.31 25.89 20.10
C TYR A 613 18.69 26.49 20.44
N LYS A 614 19.71 26.15 19.65
CA LYS A 614 21.04 26.74 19.75
C LYS A 614 21.05 28.24 19.44
N MET A 615 20.25 28.69 18.46
CA MET A 615 20.07 30.12 18.15
C MET A 615 19.51 30.87 19.37
N PHE A 616 18.57 30.28 20.09
CA PHE A 616 18.03 30.84 21.34
C PHE A 616 18.94 30.69 22.57
N LYS A 617 20.23 30.39 22.37
CA LYS A 617 21.25 30.23 23.43
C LYS A 617 20.98 29.06 24.40
N GLY A 618 20.22 28.04 23.96
CA GLY A 618 19.97 26.84 24.74
C GLY A 618 21.16 25.86 24.74
N SER A 619 21.52 25.31 25.91
CA SER A 619 22.60 24.33 26.09
C SER A 619 22.14 22.87 26.03
N ASP A 620 20.91 22.60 26.50
CA ASP A 620 20.44 21.25 26.82
C ASP A 620 19.78 20.54 25.62
N TRP A 621 20.52 20.42 24.52
CA TRP A 621 20.01 19.88 23.26
C TRP A 621 19.44 18.46 23.38
N LYS A 622 19.96 17.63 24.31
CA LYS A 622 19.45 16.27 24.55
C LYS A 622 18.00 16.26 25.02
N ASN A 623 17.61 17.18 25.92
CA ASN A 623 16.24 17.26 26.44
C ASN A 623 15.26 17.67 25.32
N VAL A 624 15.64 18.67 24.52
CA VAL A 624 14.86 19.10 23.35
C VAL A 624 14.70 17.97 22.35
N THR A 625 15.77 17.22 22.08
CA THR A 625 15.75 16.06 21.18
C THR A 625 14.76 14.98 21.64
N ILE A 626 14.78 14.63 22.93
CA ILE A 626 13.85 13.65 23.52
C ILE A 626 12.41 14.15 23.37
N LYS A 627 12.14 15.42 23.71
CA LYS A 627 10.81 16.00 23.56
C LYS A 627 10.36 16.05 22.09
N THR A 628 11.24 16.37 21.14
CA THR A 628 10.94 16.31 19.69
C THR A 628 10.55 14.90 19.26
N ALA A 629 11.27 13.88 19.71
CA ALA A 629 10.98 12.48 19.35
C ALA A 629 9.71 11.92 20.01
N LEU A 630 9.29 12.46 21.17
CA LEU A 630 8.21 11.88 21.97
C LEU A 630 6.89 12.66 21.94
N MET A 631 6.90 13.99 21.83
CA MET A 631 5.71 14.79 22.10
C MET A 631 4.59 14.52 21.10
N PHE A 632 4.86 14.62 19.80
CA PHE A 632 3.86 14.38 18.78
C PHE A 632 3.55 12.88 18.62
N PRO A 633 4.52 11.98 18.38
CA PRO A 633 4.24 10.55 18.25
C PRO A 633 3.60 9.94 19.50
N GLY A 634 3.99 10.38 20.70
CA GLY A 634 3.43 9.88 21.95
C GLY A 634 1.98 10.31 22.17
N THR A 635 1.64 11.56 21.81
CA THR A 635 0.24 12.02 21.85
C THR A 635 -0.63 11.24 20.87
N VAL A 636 -0.16 11.05 19.64
CA VAL A 636 -0.87 10.27 18.62
C VAL A 636 -1.01 8.81 19.05
N PHE A 637 0.06 8.19 19.58
CA PHE A 637 0.02 6.82 20.06
C PHE A 637 -0.94 6.65 21.23
N ALA A 638 -1.02 7.60 22.15
CA ALA A 638 -1.97 7.57 23.27
C ALA A 638 -3.42 7.62 22.79
N ILE A 639 -3.75 8.55 21.87
CA ILE A 639 -5.09 8.62 21.28
C ILE A 639 -5.38 7.32 20.53
N PHE A 640 -4.47 6.88 19.66
CA PHE A 640 -4.62 5.66 18.88
C PHE A 640 -4.80 4.42 19.76
N PHE A 641 -4.07 4.30 20.87
CA PHE A 641 -4.21 3.20 21.83
C PHE A 641 -5.61 3.16 22.46
N VAL A 642 -6.14 4.31 22.87
CA VAL A 642 -7.50 4.41 23.42
C VAL A 642 -8.55 4.06 22.38
N LEU A 643 -8.41 4.59 21.15
CA LEU A 643 -9.31 4.26 20.05
C LEU A 643 -9.25 2.75 19.72
N ASN A 644 -8.06 2.17 19.65
CA ASN A 644 -7.88 0.74 19.38
C ASN A 644 -8.48 -0.15 20.47
N ALA A 645 -8.39 0.28 21.75
CA ALA A 645 -9.04 -0.44 22.86
C ALA A 645 -10.57 -0.45 22.74
N LEU A 646 -11.18 0.65 22.26
CA LEU A 646 -12.62 0.70 21.98
C LEU A 646 -13.01 -0.21 20.82
N ILE A 647 -12.24 -0.21 19.73
CA ILE A 647 -12.47 -1.11 18.57
C ILE A 647 -12.36 -2.59 19.01
N TRP A 648 -11.40 -2.89 19.88
CA TRP A 648 -11.23 -4.24 20.43
C TRP A 648 -12.42 -4.67 21.30
N GLY A 649 -12.99 -3.75 22.07
CA GLY A 649 -14.22 -3.98 22.84
C GLY A 649 -15.43 -4.36 21.99
N GLU A 650 -15.53 -3.79 20.78
CA GLU A 650 -16.57 -4.09 19.78
C GLU A 650 -16.29 -5.34 18.93
N LYS A 651 -15.18 -6.06 19.18
CA LYS A 651 -14.73 -7.23 18.39
C LYS A 651 -14.60 -6.95 16.88
N SER A 652 -14.30 -5.72 16.51
CA SER A 652 -14.14 -5.29 15.11
C SER A 652 -12.80 -5.76 14.53
N SER A 653 -12.77 -6.10 13.24
CA SER A 653 -11.54 -6.51 12.53
C SER A 653 -10.56 -5.35 12.31
N GLY A 654 -11.03 -4.11 12.46
CA GLY A 654 -10.22 -2.91 12.41
C GLY A 654 -9.31 -2.73 13.62
N ALA A 655 -9.46 -3.58 14.65
CA ALA A 655 -8.55 -3.60 15.78
C ALA A 655 -7.16 -4.02 15.30
N VAL A 656 -6.19 -3.13 15.49
CA VAL A 656 -4.80 -3.42 15.15
C VAL A 656 -4.26 -4.46 16.14
N PRO A 657 -3.72 -5.59 15.65
CA PRO A 657 -3.18 -6.64 16.50
C PRO A 657 -2.07 -6.14 17.42
N PHE A 658 -1.95 -6.77 18.59
CA PHE A 658 -0.89 -6.46 19.56
C PHE A 658 0.51 -6.55 18.93
N THR A 659 0.75 -7.53 18.07
CA THR A 659 2.02 -7.69 17.33
C THR A 659 2.36 -6.46 16.48
N THR A 660 1.37 -5.92 15.76
CA THR A 660 1.55 -4.73 14.94
C THR A 660 1.77 -3.48 15.79
N MET A 661 1.06 -3.34 16.91
CA MET A 661 1.31 -2.26 17.86
C MET A 661 2.73 -2.31 18.42
N PHE A 662 3.20 -3.51 18.78
CA PHE A 662 4.57 -3.72 19.23
C PHE A 662 5.60 -3.40 18.13
N ALA A 663 5.35 -3.79 16.89
CA ALA A 663 6.19 -3.44 15.74
C ALA A 663 6.28 -1.92 15.52
N LEU A 664 5.16 -1.18 15.67
CA LEU A 664 5.17 0.29 15.58
C LEU A 664 6.00 0.93 16.70
N VAL A 665 5.92 0.40 17.92
CA VAL A 665 6.75 0.85 19.06
C VAL A 665 8.23 0.58 18.78
N LEU A 666 8.58 -0.59 18.24
CA LEU A 666 9.96 -0.91 17.83
C LEU A 666 10.44 0.01 16.70
N LEU A 667 9.61 0.31 15.71
CA LEU A 667 9.95 1.25 14.64
C LEU A 667 10.17 2.67 15.20
N TRP A 668 9.35 3.08 16.17
CA TRP A 668 9.44 4.39 16.82
C TRP A 668 10.71 4.54 17.67
N PHE A 669 10.95 3.65 18.64
CA PHE A 669 12.12 3.73 19.53
C PHE A 669 13.40 3.17 18.92
N GLY A 670 13.30 2.19 18.02
CA GLY A 670 14.46 1.52 17.41
C GLY A 670 15.05 2.25 16.21
N ILE A 671 14.24 3.00 15.45
CA ILE A 671 14.71 3.69 14.23
C ILE A 671 14.43 5.19 14.29
N SER A 672 13.17 5.59 14.50
CA SER A 672 12.77 7.01 14.41
C SER A 672 13.46 7.89 15.47
N MET A 673 13.43 7.49 16.75
CA MET A 673 14.08 8.24 17.82
C MET A 673 15.60 8.38 17.59
N PRO A 674 16.37 7.32 17.31
CA PRO A 674 17.79 7.45 16.96
C PRO A 674 18.05 8.40 15.78
N LEU A 675 17.23 8.37 14.73
CA LEU A 675 17.37 9.28 13.59
C LEU A 675 17.19 10.75 14.01
N VAL A 676 16.22 11.04 14.87
CA VAL A 676 16.04 12.39 15.45
C VAL A 676 17.29 12.80 16.23
N PHE A 677 17.90 11.89 17.02
CA PHE A 677 19.15 12.17 17.73
C PHE A 677 20.33 12.46 16.81
N VAL A 678 20.49 11.69 15.73
CA VAL A 678 21.52 11.96 14.71
C VAL A 678 21.29 13.34 14.09
N GLY A 679 20.05 13.66 13.74
CA GLY A 679 19.66 14.96 13.21
C GLY A 679 20.01 16.10 14.17
N SER A 680 19.65 15.95 15.44
CA SER A 680 19.93 16.94 16.48
C SER A 680 21.40 17.12 16.78
N TYR A 681 22.19 16.04 16.75
CA TYR A 681 23.64 16.12 16.86
C TYR A 681 24.26 16.93 15.70
N LEU A 682 23.82 16.68 14.47
CA LEU A 682 24.28 17.42 13.28
C LEU A 682 23.86 18.89 13.33
N GLY A 683 22.62 19.17 13.76
CA GLY A 683 22.10 20.54 13.90
C GLY A 683 22.84 21.33 14.98
N PHE A 684 23.12 20.72 16.12
CA PHE A 684 23.84 21.37 17.22
C PHE A 684 25.34 21.57 16.93
N LYS A 685 25.94 20.72 16.09
CA LYS A 685 27.35 20.89 15.65
C LYS A 685 27.54 22.08 14.72
N LYS A 686 26.52 22.49 13.96
CA LYS A 686 26.58 23.68 13.10
C LYS A 686 26.69 24.96 13.95
N PRO A 687 27.31 26.04 13.42
CA PRO A 687 27.34 27.33 14.11
C PRO A 687 25.91 27.82 14.36
N ALA A 688 25.72 28.54 15.48
CA ALA A 688 24.45 29.17 15.78
C ALA A 688 24.10 30.14 14.66
N ILE A 689 22.81 30.27 14.35
CA ILE A 689 22.37 31.27 13.37
C ILE A 689 22.57 32.64 14.02
N GLU A 690 23.38 33.50 13.40
CA GLU A 690 23.61 34.85 13.92
C GLU A 690 22.41 35.75 13.63
N ASP A 691 22.04 36.57 14.61
CA ASP A 691 20.97 37.55 14.45
C ASP A 691 21.48 38.77 13.67
N PRO A 692 20.71 39.34 12.73
CA PRO A 692 21.13 40.51 11.96
C PRO A 692 21.44 41.74 12.83
N VAL A 693 20.80 41.87 13.99
CA VAL A 693 20.89 43.02 14.88
C VAL A 693 21.10 42.55 16.31
N ARG A 694 21.88 43.31 17.09
CA ARG A 694 22.12 43.02 18.51
C ARG A 694 20.90 43.38 19.36
N THR A 695 20.65 42.55 20.37
CA THR A 695 19.53 42.78 21.31
C THR A 695 19.93 43.65 22.49
N ASN A 696 19.03 44.53 22.91
CA ASN A 696 19.18 45.40 24.08
C ASN A 696 19.04 44.60 25.38
N LYS A 697 19.71 45.07 26.44
CA LYS A 697 19.66 44.41 27.76
C LYS A 697 18.28 44.49 28.42
N ILE A 698 17.61 45.65 28.29
CA ILE A 698 16.31 45.91 28.91
C ILE A 698 15.24 45.82 27.80
N PRO A 699 14.18 45.02 28.00
CA PRO A 699 13.09 44.94 27.04
C PRO A 699 12.27 46.24 27.04
N ARG A 700 11.94 46.73 25.84
CA ARG A 700 11.01 47.85 25.68
C ARG A 700 9.59 47.46 26.11
N ALA A 701 8.85 48.43 26.66
CA ALA A 701 7.42 48.28 26.94
C ALA A 701 6.60 48.32 25.64
N ILE A 702 5.67 47.38 25.49
CA ILE A 702 4.80 47.29 24.30
C ILE A 702 3.62 48.26 24.49
N PRO A 703 3.34 49.16 23.53
CA PRO A 703 2.20 50.07 23.63
C PRO A 703 0.87 49.33 23.52
N GLU A 704 -0.21 49.95 24.04
CA GLU A 704 -1.55 49.38 23.95
C GLU A 704 -1.97 49.19 22.48
N GLN A 705 -2.27 47.95 22.12
CA GLN A 705 -2.64 47.59 20.76
C GLN A 705 -4.14 47.83 20.51
N PRO A 706 -4.54 48.24 19.29
CA PRO A 706 -5.94 48.27 18.89
C PRO A 706 -6.62 46.91 19.09
N TRP A 707 -7.94 46.91 19.34
CA TRP A 707 -8.69 45.68 19.66
C TRP A 707 -8.53 44.56 18.63
N TYR A 708 -8.43 44.89 17.33
CA TYR A 708 -8.27 43.93 16.24
C TYR A 708 -6.84 43.35 16.15
N MET A 709 -5.87 44.02 16.77
CA MET A 709 -4.48 43.54 16.91
C MET A 709 -4.24 42.78 18.21
N ASN A 710 -5.28 42.55 19.01
CA ASN A 710 -5.19 41.65 20.15
C ASN A 710 -4.70 40.27 19.68
N PRO A 711 -3.74 39.62 20.38
CA PRO A 711 -3.15 38.35 19.96
C PRO A 711 -4.18 37.27 19.61
N VAL A 712 -5.27 37.13 20.38
CA VAL A 712 -6.29 36.10 20.15
C VAL A 712 -7.08 36.39 18.87
N VAL A 713 -7.55 37.63 18.71
CA VAL A 713 -8.37 38.05 17.56
C VAL A 713 -7.58 37.95 16.27
N SER A 714 -6.34 38.44 16.28
CA SER A 714 -5.43 38.40 15.14
C SER A 714 -5.09 36.97 14.70
N VAL A 715 -4.85 36.08 15.66
CA VAL A 715 -4.56 34.65 15.39
C VAL A 715 -5.79 33.94 14.78
N LEU A 716 -6.99 34.20 15.29
CA LEU A 716 -8.21 33.60 14.75
C LEU A 716 -8.51 34.10 13.33
N ILE A 717 -8.45 35.41 13.10
CA ILE A 717 -8.68 35.99 11.76
C ILE A 717 -7.68 35.46 10.74
N GLY A 718 -6.40 35.34 11.12
CA GLY A 718 -5.35 34.84 10.24
C GLY A 718 -5.55 33.39 9.77
N GLY A 719 -6.24 32.56 10.56
CA GLY A 719 -6.50 31.15 10.23
C GLY A 719 -7.62 30.92 9.22
N ILE A 720 -8.50 31.90 9.00
CA ILE A 720 -9.67 31.77 8.11
C ILE A 720 -9.24 31.59 6.66
N LEU A 721 -8.25 32.36 6.19
CA LEU A 721 -7.82 32.33 4.79
C LEU A 721 -7.12 31.03 4.40
N PRO A 722 -6.13 30.52 5.16
CA PRO A 722 -5.53 29.21 4.86
C PRO A 722 -6.55 28.07 4.88
N PHE A 723 -7.55 28.12 5.78
CA PHE A 723 -8.63 27.14 5.81
C PHE A 723 -9.53 27.25 4.57
N GLY A 724 -9.92 28.48 4.18
CA GLY A 724 -10.75 28.72 3.00
C GLY A 724 -10.10 28.19 1.70
N ALA A 725 -8.77 28.25 1.60
CA ALA A 725 -8.02 27.76 0.45
C ALA A 725 -8.05 26.22 0.30
N VAL A 726 -8.31 25.48 1.38
CA VAL A 726 -8.29 23.99 1.37
C VAL A 726 -9.66 23.37 1.61
N PHE A 727 -10.67 24.16 1.96
CA PHE A 727 -11.98 23.68 2.40
C PHE A 727 -12.67 22.72 1.41
N ILE A 728 -12.64 23.03 0.11
CA ILE A 728 -13.29 22.19 -0.90
C ILE A 728 -12.56 20.86 -1.06
N GLU A 729 -11.22 20.87 -1.10
CA GLU A 729 -10.47 19.61 -1.17
C GLU A 729 -10.61 18.79 0.11
N LEU A 730 -10.70 19.45 1.27
CA LEU A 730 -10.99 18.79 2.53
C LEU A 730 -12.34 18.05 2.49
N PHE A 731 -13.38 18.62 1.87
CA PHE A 731 -14.66 17.94 1.67
C PHE A 731 -14.49 16.63 0.89
N PHE A 732 -13.73 16.65 -0.20
CA PHE A 732 -13.47 15.46 -1.01
C PHE A 732 -12.60 14.42 -0.29
N ILE A 733 -11.59 14.86 0.46
CA ILE A 733 -10.75 13.99 1.29
C ILE A 733 -11.61 13.29 2.36
N LEU A 734 -12.46 14.03 3.07
CA LEU A 734 -13.35 13.46 4.09
C LEU A 734 -14.36 12.49 3.48
N THR A 735 -14.95 12.83 2.34
CA THR A 735 -15.86 11.95 1.60
C THR A 735 -15.16 10.65 1.18
N SER A 736 -13.92 10.74 0.73
CA SER A 736 -13.17 9.57 0.30
C SER A 736 -12.80 8.65 1.46
N ILE A 737 -12.36 9.21 2.60
CA ILE A 737 -11.98 8.45 3.79
C ILE A 737 -13.21 7.80 4.45
N TRP A 738 -14.30 8.55 4.63
CA TRP A 738 -15.44 8.12 5.46
C TRP A 738 -16.59 7.49 4.66
N LEU A 739 -16.74 7.76 3.36
CA LEU A 739 -17.78 7.16 2.52
C LEU A 739 -17.24 6.08 1.57
N HIS A 740 -15.98 5.65 1.78
CA HIS A 740 -15.29 4.63 0.98
C HIS A 740 -15.31 4.93 -0.54
N GLN A 741 -15.18 6.21 -0.89
CA GLN A 741 -15.02 6.65 -2.28
C GLN A 741 -13.52 6.76 -2.61
N PHE A 742 -13.15 6.50 -3.86
CA PHE A 742 -11.75 6.61 -4.26
C PHE A 742 -11.38 8.08 -4.55
N TYR A 743 -10.40 8.61 -3.81
CA TYR A 743 -9.75 9.87 -4.18
C TYR A 743 -8.61 9.59 -5.16
N TYR A 744 -8.72 10.04 -6.40
CA TYR A 744 -7.71 9.77 -7.43
C TYR A 744 -6.87 10.97 -7.82
N ILE A 745 -7.29 12.19 -7.47
CA ILE A 745 -6.71 13.39 -8.09
C ILE A 745 -5.52 13.96 -7.30
N PHE A 746 -4.48 13.15 -7.16
CA PHE A 746 -3.23 13.53 -6.47
C PHE A 746 -2.56 14.77 -7.08
N GLY A 747 -2.74 15.02 -8.38
CA GLY A 747 -2.28 16.23 -9.04
C GLY A 747 -2.95 17.50 -8.50
N PHE A 748 -4.26 17.49 -8.31
CA PHE A 748 -4.98 18.62 -7.69
C PHE A 748 -4.59 18.78 -6.22
N LEU A 749 -4.46 17.69 -5.48
CA LEU A 749 -4.02 17.73 -4.08
C LEU A 749 -2.64 18.40 -3.93
N PHE A 750 -1.70 18.13 -4.83
CA PHE A 750 -0.40 18.79 -4.82
C PHE A 750 -0.50 20.29 -5.11
N LEU A 751 -1.33 20.69 -6.08
CA LEU A 751 -1.54 22.11 -6.40
C LEU A 751 -2.15 22.85 -5.20
N VAL A 752 -3.18 22.27 -4.56
CA VAL A 752 -3.79 22.84 -3.36
C VAL A 752 -2.82 22.88 -2.19
N PHE A 753 -1.92 21.90 -2.05
CA PHE A 753 -0.85 21.94 -1.06
C PHE A 753 0.12 23.12 -1.30
N VAL A 754 0.47 23.42 -2.56
CA VAL A 754 1.27 24.61 -2.89
C VAL A 754 0.54 25.91 -2.55
N ILE A 755 -0.75 26.00 -2.89
CA ILE A 755 -1.62 27.14 -2.52
C ILE A 755 -1.68 27.31 -1.00
N LEU A 756 -1.80 26.22 -0.24
CA LEU A 756 -1.80 26.26 1.22
C LEU A 756 -0.49 26.83 1.76
N ILE A 757 0.66 26.41 1.21
CA ILE A 757 1.97 26.94 1.63
C ILE A 757 2.05 28.44 1.40
N LEU A 758 1.65 28.91 0.21
CA LEU A 758 1.67 30.33 -0.15
C LEU A 758 0.73 31.15 0.73
N THR A 759 -0.53 30.71 0.89
CA THR A 759 -1.50 31.41 1.74
C THR A 759 -1.07 31.48 3.20
N CYS A 760 -0.52 30.39 3.77
CA CYS A 760 0.03 30.37 5.12
C CYS A 760 1.19 31.36 5.27
N ALA A 761 2.12 31.40 4.31
CA ALA A 761 3.26 32.29 4.34
C ALA A 761 2.85 33.77 4.21
N GLU A 762 1.95 34.08 3.28
CA GLU A 762 1.52 35.47 3.03
C GLU A 762 0.75 36.07 4.21
N ILE A 763 -0.26 35.36 4.73
CA ILE A 763 -1.07 35.90 5.83
C ILE A 763 -0.25 36.12 7.09
N THR A 764 0.72 35.23 7.36
CA THR A 764 1.59 35.35 8.52
C THR A 764 2.58 36.49 8.36
N ILE A 765 3.18 36.68 7.18
CA ILE A 765 4.06 37.82 6.88
C ILE A 765 3.30 39.14 7.05
N VAL A 766 2.09 39.26 6.50
CA VAL A 766 1.28 40.49 6.58
C VAL A 766 0.94 40.83 8.02
N LEU A 767 0.45 39.85 8.79
CA LEU A 767 0.09 40.08 10.20
C LEU A 767 1.32 40.33 11.07
N CYS A 768 2.45 39.68 10.78
CA CYS A 768 3.73 39.94 11.45
C CYS A 768 4.23 41.36 11.14
N TYR A 769 4.13 41.82 9.89
CA TYR A 769 4.50 43.18 9.52
C TYR A 769 3.66 44.21 10.27
N PHE A 770 2.33 44.07 10.27
CA PHE A 770 1.48 44.99 11.01
C PHE A 770 1.71 44.94 12.52
N GLN A 771 2.01 43.77 13.08
CA GLN A 771 2.40 43.62 14.49
C GLN A 771 3.67 44.43 14.79
N LEU A 772 4.70 44.33 13.94
CA LEU A 772 5.95 45.08 14.10
C LEU A 772 5.73 46.59 13.91
N CYS A 773 4.86 47.01 12.98
CA CYS A 773 4.45 48.41 12.84
C CYS A 773 3.74 48.94 14.10
N GLY A 774 3.07 48.08 14.86
CA GLY A 774 2.48 48.38 16.17
C GLY A 774 3.46 48.36 17.33
N GLU A 775 4.78 48.27 17.08
CA GLU A 775 5.85 48.19 18.09
C GLU A 775 5.78 46.95 19.00
N ASP A 776 5.05 45.91 18.59
CA ASP A 776 5.03 44.61 19.27
C ASP A 776 6.07 43.67 18.65
N TYR A 777 7.14 43.40 19.40
CA TYR A 777 8.23 42.52 18.97
C TYR A 777 8.01 41.03 19.27
N GLN A 778 6.89 40.63 19.90
CA GLN A 778 6.61 39.25 20.30
C GLN A 778 6.02 38.40 19.16
N TRP A 779 6.70 38.34 18.02
CA TRP A 779 6.17 37.74 16.79
C TRP A 779 6.38 36.21 16.70
N TRP A 780 7.29 35.62 17.48
CA TRP A 780 7.68 34.21 17.38
C TRP A 780 6.50 33.21 17.51
N TRP A 781 5.78 33.24 18.64
CA TRP A 781 4.61 32.39 18.83
C TRP A 781 3.42 32.85 18.02
N ARG A 782 3.27 34.17 17.85
CA ARG A 782 2.15 34.74 17.11
C ARG A 782 2.17 34.32 15.65
N SER A 783 3.33 34.33 14.99
CA SER A 783 3.47 33.85 13.60
C SER A 783 3.13 32.37 13.45
N TYR A 784 3.58 31.53 14.38
CA TYR A 784 3.26 30.10 14.42
C TYR A 784 1.75 29.88 14.63
N LEU A 785 1.14 30.55 15.61
CA LEU A 785 -0.27 30.36 15.96
C LEU A 785 -1.22 30.92 14.89
N THR A 786 -0.87 32.02 14.22
CA THR A 786 -1.70 32.67 13.19
C THR A 786 -2.02 31.74 12.02
N SER A 787 -1.04 30.98 11.54
CA SER A 787 -1.27 29.97 10.49
C SER A 787 -1.77 28.66 11.07
N GLY A 788 -1.26 28.26 12.24
CA GLY A 788 -1.69 27.06 12.97
C GLY A 788 -3.19 27.05 13.31
N SER A 789 -3.79 28.20 13.60
CA SER A 789 -5.21 28.33 13.96
C SER A 789 -6.17 27.83 12.88
N SER A 790 -5.72 27.71 11.62
CA SER A 790 -6.44 27.04 10.53
C SER A 790 -6.91 25.62 10.91
N ALA A 791 -6.18 24.92 11.79
CA ALA A 791 -6.57 23.60 12.31
C ALA A 791 -7.84 23.61 13.18
N LEU A 792 -8.13 24.71 13.87
CA LEU A 792 -9.36 24.87 14.62
C LEU A 792 -10.56 24.88 13.68
N TYR A 793 -10.46 25.63 12.57
CA TYR A 793 -11.48 25.66 11.53
C TYR A 793 -11.66 24.30 10.86
N LEU A 794 -10.58 23.57 10.64
CA LEU A 794 -10.62 22.18 10.17
C LEU A 794 -11.43 21.29 11.14
N PHE A 795 -11.19 21.39 12.45
CA PHE A 795 -11.92 20.60 13.45
C PHE A 795 -13.40 20.98 13.56
N LEU A 796 -13.71 22.29 13.50
CA LEU A 796 -15.09 22.78 13.48
C LEU A 796 -15.83 22.31 12.23
N TYR A 797 -15.17 22.33 11.07
CA TYR A 797 -15.73 21.79 9.85
C TYR A 797 -15.93 20.29 9.89
N ALA A 798 -14.99 19.53 10.47
CA ALA A 798 -15.15 18.11 10.70
C ALA A 798 -16.38 17.82 11.58
N THR A 799 -16.63 18.66 12.58
CA THR A 799 -17.82 18.57 13.44
C THR A 799 -19.09 18.86 12.63
N PHE A 800 -19.08 19.91 11.80
CA PHE A 800 -20.21 20.22 10.90
C PHE A 800 -20.48 19.08 9.90
N TYR A 801 -19.42 18.50 9.33
CA TYR A 801 -19.51 17.37 8.40
C TYR A 801 -20.12 16.14 9.06
N PHE A 802 -19.76 15.85 10.31
CA PHE A 802 -20.34 14.75 11.09
C PHE A 802 -21.87 14.85 11.20
N PHE A 803 -22.41 16.04 11.51
CA PHE A 803 -23.85 16.21 11.69
C PHE A 803 -24.64 16.37 10.39
N THR A 804 -24.00 16.75 9.28
CA THR A 804 -24.69 17.08 8.02
C THR A 804 -24.53 16.06 6.91
N LYS A 805 -23.45 15.27 6.94
CA LYS A 805 -23.10 14.32 5.86
C LYS A 805 -22.98 12.88 6.33
N LEU A 806 -22.62 12.65 7.59
CA LEU A 806 -22.45 11.30 8.13
C LEU A 806 -23.71 10.86 8.88
N GLU A 807 -24.20 9.66 8.56
CA GLU A 807 -25.32 9.03 9.24
C GLU A 807 -24.83 8.02 10.28
N ILE A 808 -23.93 8.47 11.17
CA ILE A 808 -23.34 7.58 12.17
C ILE A 808 -24.33 7.27 13.29
N THR A 809 -24.63 5.97 13.47
CA THR A 809 -25.61 5.49 14.46
C THR A 809 -24.98 5.11 15.80
N LYS A 810 -23.77 4.54 15.78
CA LYS A 810 -23.09 4.02 16.98
C LYS A 810 -22.21 5.07 17.65
N THR A 811 -22.24 5.10 18.97
CA THR A 811 -21.45 6.05 19.79
C THR A 811 -19.96 5.84 19.66
N VAL A 812 -19.50 4.57 19.66
CA VAL A 812 -18.08 4.20 19.49
C VAL A 812 -17.54 4.74 18.16
N SER A 813 -18.31 4.62 17.09
CA SER A 813 -17.99 5.14 15.76
C SER A 813 -17.85 6.66 15.75
N GLY A 814 -18.71 7.37 16.49
CA GLY A 814 -18.58 8.82 16.71
C GLY A 814 -17.28 9.18 17.43
N VAL A 815 -16.92 8.46 18.50
CA VAL A 815 -15.66 8.67 19.23
C VAL A 815 -14.45 8.40 18.33
N LEU A 816 -14.50 7.37 17.49
CA LEU A 816 -13.46 7.08 16.50
C LEU A 816 -13.30 8.21 15.49
N TYR A 817 -14.41 8.71 14.94
CA TYR A 817 -14.40 9.85 14.03
C TYR A 817 -13.71 11.06 14.65
N PHE A 818 -14.17 11.51 15.83
CA PHE A 818 -13.59 12.68 16.49
C PHE A 818 -12.14 12.46 16.93
N GLY A 819 -11.76 11.24 17.32
CA GLY A 819 -10.40 10.89 17.67
C GLY A 819 -9.44 10.98 16.47
N TYR A 820 -9.81 10.43 15.32
CA TYR A 820 -9.01 10.53 14.10
C TYR A 820 -8.98 11.97 13.56
N MET A 821 -10.10 12.70 13.61
CA MET A 821 -10.14 14.10 13.21
C MET A 821 -9.32 15.00 14.14
N LEU A 822 -9.23 14.68 15.43
CA LEU A 822 -8.33 15.37 16.36
C LEU A 822 -6.86 15.17 15.99
N ILE A 823 -6.47 13.93 15.63
CA ILE A 823 -5.10 13.64 15.14
C ILE A 823 -4.82 14.43 13.85
N ALA A 824 -5.76 14.43 12.90
CA ALA A 824 -5.62 15.16 11.64
C ALA A 824 -5.50 16.68 11.86
N SER A 825 -6.34 17.27 12.70
CA SER A 825 -6.26 18.68 13.09
C SER A 825 -4.95 19.01 13.80
N TYR A 826 -4.46 18.15 14.70
CA TYR A 826 -3.19 18.38 15.37
C TYR A 826 -2.00 18.33 14.40
N ALA A 827 -1.98 17.36 13.46
CA ALA A 827 -0.97 17.32 12.41
C ALA A 827 -1.03 18.58 11.52
N PHE A 828 -2.24 19.02 11.16
CA PHE A 828 -2.45 20.23 10.37
C PHE A 828 -1.95 21.49 11.09
N PHE A 829 -2.23 21.63 12.40
CA PHE A 829 -1.74 22.72 13.25
C PHE A 829 -0.20 22.81 13.23
N VAL A 830 0.46 21.65 13.34
CA VAL A 830 1.93 21.57 13.37
C VAL A 830 2.54 21.93 12.02
N LEU A 831 1.93 21.47 10.93
CA LEU A 831 2.34 21.77 9.57
C LEU A 831 2.17 23.25 9.22
N THR A 832 0.96 23.78 9.32
CA THR A 832 0.65 25.17 8.91
C THR A 832 1.37 26.18 9.79
N GLY A 833 1.43 25.92 11.11
CA GLY A 833 2.17 26.76 12.05
C GLY A 833 3.66 26.86 11.74
N THR A 834 4.27 25.75 11.31
CA THR A 834 5.69 25.72 10.93
C THR A 834 5.97 26.49 9.64
N ILE A 835 5.08 26.38 8.64
CA ILE A 835 5.18 27.16 7.40
C ILE A 835 5.14 28.66 7.71
N GLY A 836 4.17 29.08 8.53
CA GLY A 836 4.03 30.47 8.94
C GLY A 836 5.21 31.00 9.75
N PHE A 837 5.71 30.20 10.70
CA PHE A 837 6.90 30.54 11.48
C PHE A 837 8.13 30.78 10.59
N TYR A 838 8.43 29.88 9.65
CA TYR A 838 9.59 30.03 8.78
C TYR A 838 9.45 31.19 7.80
N ALA A 839 8.22 31.45 7.31
CA ALA A 839 7.93 32.61 6.48
C ALA A 839 8.23 33.92 7.22
N CYS A 840 7.72 34.07 8.45
CA CYS A 840 8.00 35.25 9.29
C CYS A 840 9.46 35.31 9.73
N PHE A 841 10.10 34.19 10.06
CA PHE A 841 11.51 34.17 10.44
C PHE A 841 12.42 34.60 9.29
N TRP A 842 12.12 34.19 8.05
CA TRP A 842 12.86 34.66 6.88
C TRP A 842 12.59 36.14 6.59
N PHE A 843 11.32 36.55 6.64
CA PHE A 843 10.90 37.93 6.44
C PHE A 843 11.55 38.91 7.43
N THR A 844 11.44 38.64 8.73
CA THR A 844 12.02 39.48 9.80
C THR A 844 13.54 39.60 9.65
N ARG A 845 14.24 38.49 9.39
CA ARG A 845 15.68 38.54 9.14
C ARG A 845 16.03 39.37 7.90
N LEU A 846 15.26 39.24 6.83
CA LEU A 846 15.49 40.00 5.60
C LEU A 846 15.35 41.51 5.85
N ILE A 847 14.26 41.94 6.49
CA ILE A 847 13.99 43.38 6.72
C ILE A 847 15.00 44.02 7.68
N TYR A 848 15.47 43.31 8.72
CA TYR A 848 16.45 43.87 9.66
C TYR A 848 17.90 43.73 9.16
N SER A 849 18.17 42.81 8.21
CA SER A 849 19.48 42.74 7.56
C SER A 849 19.70 43.81 6.48
N SER A 850 18.62 44.39 5.94
CA SER A 850 18.68 45.40 4.89
C SER A 850 18.79 46.83 5.43
N VAL A 851 18.54 47.04 6.73
CA VAL A 851 18.71 48.32 7.41
C VAL A 851 20.14 48.42 7.92
N LYS A 852 20.82 49.53 7.66
CA LYS A 852 22.10 49.85 8.31
C LYS A 852 21.80 50.29 9.74
N ILE A 853 22.24 49.50 10.71
CA ILE A 853 22.16 49.84 12.13
C ILE A 853 23.57 49.56 12.65
N ASP A 854 24.34 50.62 12.89
CA ASP A 854 25.75 50.53 13.33
C ASP A 854 25.90 50.01 14.77
#